data_AF-A0A1D8FWL2-F1
#
_entry.id   AF-A0A1D8FWL2-F1
#
_cell.length_a   1.000
_cell.length_b   1.000
_cell.length_c   1.000
_cell.angle_alpha   90.00
_cell.angle_beta   90.00
_cell.angle_gamma   90.00
#
_symmetry.space_group_name_H-M   'P 1'
#
loop_
_entity.id
_entity.type
_entity.pdbx_description
1 polymer ?
#
loop_
_entity_poly.entity_id
_entity_poly.type
_entity_poly.pdbx_seq_one_letter_code
_entity_poly.pdbx_strand_id
1 'polypeptide(L)'
;MCAYLAVVGSPWVRDLLIGAWTDEGGLLGTVYRALLAPGWVLWPGSGPFSDTADLRGLTAFAALLAGVLVLVPRLVGRAPGRSGVRLAAAVGTGVLVSLAAAPLSWLVVFTFDPYAEVVYGRYAFGAFLVDGLVFGLLLGLVIAAVYGPAGAAGPRAGRRARAPSPTSEGSTAMADDAPAAGGVAASVATGTEPGDATRYLCAAAYTDPVFARQVVDRLLGDRLGAVAVSPGVDLVPVARHSLTARRLRRERDRRLAAAYGAIALFGPLWLLLVWPALSLLGRASRVGEPYAAERGRHLPRMSRWRLAATGCCLPAGGAALGAALSSLPLPGAVRWLLGCYWYGVPALLAAVAGAALALRAVLDEEADVDARMRGALRRGAFDPEGLPRPGAVEPWAAGRIAAVADAQRGNVHCHSGFSPFVGYGRRESAWTLTVPLLPAESARGVAAFDAWAVVARLRRRLVETADALPSATGADPRGARPVVEDRVFVSGRELSGDGRLLPDPLRPPATRLPEEAVRQVVLRPDGTARHYLVSHVPLWGGEVVPSHLLHVAVADGALHLRCERYLLGPVRRDLHAVDLLPPASLMGRDRGALLSGALRRTGGALWRAPWSCLADALAEYRRPRRLRAETRAAREDPAFDRGARFSVREYAQGPEYFHHFQPVDARHTLDALDRHALAAVRDFLDEHGVDTADFRAQSQTILNHGVLQTGGVSVVGNQAVGTGAQARATTATASADGARPPGGSAGR
;
A
#
# COMPACT_ATOMS: atom_id res chain seq x y z
N MET A 1 21.35 17.78 -20.97
CA MET A 1 20.13 17.82 -21.80
C MET A 1 19.72 19.25 -22.13
N CYS A 2 19.34 20.07 -21.15
CA CYS A 2 19.00 21.49 -21.41
C CYS A 2 20.16 22.28 -22.05
N ALA A 3 21.39 22.07 -21.59
CA ALA A 3 22.58 22.65 -22.21
C ALA A 3 22.81 22.16 -23.66
N TYR A 4 22.50 20.89 -23.96
CA TYR A 4 22.60 20.34 -25.31
C TYR A 4 21.59 21.02 -26.25
N LEU A 5 20.33 21.14 -25.84
CA LEU A 5 19.31 21.87 -26.61
C LEU A 5 19.69 23.34 -26.80
N ALA A 6 20.23 23.99 -25.76
CA ALA A 6 20.66 25.38 -25.83
C ALA A 6 21.82 25.59 -26.83
N VAL A 7 22.76 24.64 -26.90
CA VAL A 7 23.86 24.68 -27.87
C VAL A 7 23.37 24.41 -29.28
N VAL A 8 22.59 23.34 -29.49
CA VAL A 8 22.06 22.96 -30.81
C VAL A 8 21.16 24.06 -31.40
N GLY A 9 20.31 24.66 -30.57
CA GLY A 9 19.44 25.76 -31.00
C GLY A 9 20.11 27.14 -31.03
N SER A 10 21.42 27.23 -30.74
CA SER A 10 22.10 28.52 -30.68
C SER A 10 22.32 29.13 -32.08
N PRO A 11 22.36 30.48 -32.19
CA PRO A 11 22.63 31.15 -33.47
C PRO A 11 23.91 30.65 -34.13
N TRP A 12 25.00 30.49 -33.37
CA TRP A 12 26.30 30.07 -33.90
C TRP A 12 26.29 28.66 -34.50
N VAL A 13 25.59 27.71 -33.87
CA VAL A 13 25.47 26.34 -34.39
C VAL A 13 24.52 26.31 -35.58
N ARG A 14 23.46 27.11 -35.57
CA ARG A 14 22.54 27.24 -36.71
C ARG A 14 23.23 27.85 -37.93
N ASP A 15 24.05 28.88 -37.76
CA ASP A 15 24.81 29.50 -38.86
C ASP A 15 25.82 28.51 -39.47
N LEU A 16 26.48 27.71 -38.63
CA LEU A 16 27.34 26.61 -39.08
C LEU A 16 26.53 25.53 -39.83
N LEU A 17 25.34 25.20 -39.32
CA LEU A 17 24.36 24.32 -39.94
C LEU A 17 23.58 25.00 -41.09
N ILE A 18 23.92 26.21 -41.51
CA ILE A 18 23.36 26.81 -42.74
C ILE A 18 24.48 26.91 -43.76
N GLY A 19 25.69 27.28 -43.33
CA GLY A 19 26.88 27.35 -44.17
C GLY A 19 27.38 25.98 -44.66
N ALA A 20 27.07 24.89 -43.97
CA ALA A 20 27.40 23.53 -44.41
C ALA A 20 26.24 22.83 -45.16
N TRP A 21 25.15 23.55 -45.49
CA TRP A 21 24.01 22.98 -46.21
C TRP A 21 24.43 22.65 -47.64
N THR A 22 24.56 21.36 -47.97
CA THR A 22 24.62 20.90 -49.35
C THR A 22 23.22 20.49 -49.77
N ASP A 23 22.80 20.89 -50.98
CA ASP A 23 21.45 20.60 -51.52
C ASP A 23 21.32 19.13 -51.96
N GLU A 24 21.68 18.21 -51.07
CA GLU A 24 21.61 16.77 -51.30
C GLU A 24 20.25 16.22 -50.84
N GLY A 25 19.47 15.75 -51.81
CA GLY A 25 18.22 15.03 -51.55
C GLY A 25 18.48 13.72 -50.78
N GLY A 26 17.63 13.42 -49.80
CA GLY A 26 17.64 12.15 -49.06
C GLY A 26 17.60 12.29 -47.53
N LEU A 27 18.03 11.23 -46.83
CA LEU A 27 18.03 11.17 -45.36
C LEU A 27 18.93 12.23 -44.72
N LEU A 28 20.07 12.56 -45.35
CA LEU A 28 21.04 13.51 -44.82
C LEU A 28 20.48 14.94 -44.79
N GLY A 29 19.84 15.37 -45.88
CA GLY A 29 19.12 16.65 -45.93
C GLY A 29 17.93 16.73 -44.96
N THR A 30 17.28 15.60 -44.66
CA THR A 30 16.19 15.54 -43.67
C THR A 30 16.74 15.68 -42.24
N VAL A 31 17.85 15.03 -41.92
CA VAL A 31 18.55 15.17 -40.62
C VAL A 31 19.01 16.61 -40.40
N TYR A 32 19.56 17.21 -41.45
CA TYR A 32 20.08 18.57 -41.38
C TYR A 32 18.96 19.60 -41.16
N ARG A 33 17.83 19.45 -41.87
CA ARG A 33 16.61 20.24 -41.64
C ARG A 33 16.03 20.06 -40.24
N ALA A 34 16.01 18.82 -39.74
CA ALA A 34 15.53 18.51 -38.40
C ALA A 34 16.37 19.16 -37.29
N LEU A 35 17.69 19.27 -37.48
CA LEU A 35 18.59 19.94 -36.54
C LEU A 35 18.39 21.46 -36.48
N LEU A 36 17.84 22.07 -37.55
CA LEU A 36 17.50 23.49 -37.59
C LEU A 36 16.14 23.81 -36.93
N ALA A 37 15.38 22.80 -36.49
CA ALA A 37 14.04 22.98 -35.91
C ALA A 37 14.03 23.75 -34.56
N PRO A 38 14.86 23.43 -33.55
CA PRO A 38 15.01 24.29 -32.38
C PRO A 38 15.90 25.50 -32.69
N GLY A 39 15.46 26.70 -32.28
CA GLY A 39 16.27 27.91 -32.42
C GLY A 39 15.96 28.94 -31.35
N TRP A 40 16.97 29.68 -30.91
CA TRP A 40 16.78 30.91 -30.14
C TRP A 40 17.69 32.00 -30.69
N VAL A 41 17.27 33.25 -30.52
CA VAL A 41 17.95 34.42 -31.10
C VAL A 41 18.09 35.49 -30.02
N LEU A 42 19.21 36.22 -30.04
CA LEU A 42 19.49 37.32 -29.08
C LEU A 42 18.88 38.65 -29.54
N TRP A 43 18.75 38.85 -30.85
CA TRP A 43 18.23 40.05 -31.50
C TRP A 43 17.30 39.62 -32.65
N PRO A 44 15.99 39.82 -32.55
CA PRO A 44 15.06 39.49 -33.64
C PRO A 44 15.42 40.31 -34.88
N GLY A 45 15.38 39.68 -36.06
CA GLY A 45 15.56 40.40 -37.33
C GLY A 45 14.48 41.45 -37.57
N SER A 46 14.74 42.48 -38.39
CA SER A 46 13.82 43.60 -38.62
C SER A 46 12.85 43.40 -39.80
N GLY A 47 12.73 42.18 -40.33
CA GLY A 47 11.88 41.85 -41.47
C GLY A 47 10.76 40.84 -41.14
N PRO A 48 9.62 40.88 -41.85
CA PRO A 48 8.48 40.01 -41.55
C PRO A 48 8.77 38.51 -41.75
N PHE A 49 9.67 38.15 -42.67
CA PHE A 49 10.10 36.76 -42.87
C PHE A 49 11.12 36.26 -41.83
N SER A 50 11.93 37.15 -41.26
CA SER A 50 12.85 36.79 -40.16
C SER A 50 12.10 36.60 -38.84
N ASP A 51 11.06 37.41 -38.59
CA ASP A 51 10.26 37.32 -37.37
C ASP A 51 9.53 35.99 -37.23
N THR A 52 8.94 35.47 -38.32
CA THR A 52 8.20 34.20 -38.30
C THR A 52 9.12 33.00 -38.12
N ALA A 53 10.29 33.01 -38.77
CA ALA A 53 11.31 31.98 -38.62
C ALA A 53 11.89 31.94 -37.20
N ASP A 54 12.13 33.11 -36.60
CA ASP A 54 12.65 33.25 -35.24
C ASP A 54 11.60 32.81 -34.20
N LEU A 55 10.34 33.23 -34.35
CA LEU A 55 9.24 32.79 -33.50
C LEU A 55 8.98 31.29 -33.60
N ARG A 56 9.05 30.72 -34.82
CA ARG A 56 8.95 29.27 -35.04
C ARG A 56 10.04 28.53 -34.28
N GLY A 57 11.29 29.00 -34.37
CA GLY A 57 12.43 28.39 -33.68
C GLY A 57 12.29 28.47 -32.16
N LEU A 58 11.92 29.64 -31.64
CA LEU A 58 11.76 29.91 -30.21
C LEU A 58 10.64 29.06 -29.58
N THR A 59 9.52 28.92 -30.28
CA THR A 59 8.40 28.10 -29.83
C THR A 59 8.76 26.62 -29.80
N ALA A 60 9.45 26.11 -30.83
CA ALA A 60 9.98 24.75 -30.84
C ALA A 60 10.98 24.53 -29.69
N PHE A 61 11.91 25.46 -29.49
CA PHE A 61 12.92 25.39 -28.43
C PHE A 61 12.30 25.38 -27.03
N ALA A 62 11.34 26.26 -26.76
CA ALA A 62 10.64 26.32 -25.47
C ALA A 62 9.83 25.05 -25.20
N ALA A 63 9.12 24.52 -26.21
CA ALA A 63 8.34 23.28 -26.09
C ALA A 63 9.24 22.07 -25.83
N LEU A 64 10.37 21.96 -26.53
CA LEU A 64 11.37 20.91 -26.31
C LEU A 64 11.98 20.98 -24.92
N LEU A 65 12.34 22.17 -24.44
CA LEU A 65 12.91 22.39 -23.11
C LEU A 65 11.92 21.99 -22.00
N ALA A 66 10.65 22.41 -22.14
CA ALA A 66 9.59 22.06 -21.20
C ALA A 66 9.32 20.55 -21.19
N GLY A 67 9.23 19.93 -22.36
CA GLY A 67 9.01 18.48 -22.48
C GLY A 67 10.17 17.68 -21.88
N VAL A 68 11.43 18.08 -22.11
CA VAL A 68 12.60 17.43 -21.50
C VAL A 68 12.61 17.58 -19.98
N LEU A 69 12.30 18.76 -19.44
CA LEU A 69 12.25 19.00 -17.99
C LEU A 69 11.16 18.20 -17.27
N VAL A 70 10.02 17.98 -17.93
CA VAL A 70 8.85 17.33 -17.32
C VAL A 70 8.87 15.82 -17.52
N LEU A 71 9.20 15.33 -18.72
CA LEU A 71 8.96 13.94 -19.12
C LEU A 71 10.17 13.03 -18.89
N VAL A 72 11.40 13.52 -19.11
CA VAL A 72 12.62 12.70 -18.96
C VAL A 72 12.80 12.19 -17.52
N PRO A 73 12.64 13.01 -16.45
CA PRO A 73 12.75 12.50 -15.07
C PRO A 73 11.65 11.51 -14.68
N ARG A 74 10.48 11.59 -15.34
CA ARG A 74 9.30 10.79 -15.01
C ARG A 74 9.27 9.44 -15.71
N LEU A 75 9.65 9.41 -16.99
CA LEU A 75 9.56 8.24 -17.86
C LEU A 75 10.89 7.47 -17.93
N VAL A 76 12.01 8.18 -18.11
CA VAL A 76 13.34 7.55 -18.22
C VAL A 76 13.97 7.33 -16.83
N GLY A 77 13.86 8.32 -15.95
CA GLY A 77 14.41 8.24 -14.59
C GLY A 77 13.77 7.17 -13.68
N ARG A 78 12.56 6.69 -14.02
CA ARG A 78 11.84 5.63 -13.29
C ARG A 78 11.86 4.27 -13.99
N ALA A 79 12.47 4.17 -15.18
CA ALA A 79 12.49 2.93 -15.93
C ALA A 79 13.41 1.88 -15.27
N PRO A 80 13.00 0.59 -15.23
CA PRO A 80 13.76 -0.48 -14.60
C PRO A 80 15.14 -0.65 -15.24
N GLY A 81 16.14 -1.06 -14.46
CA GLY A 81 17.57 -1.08 -14.83
C GLY A 81 18.01 -2.02 -15.96
N ARG A 82 17.09 -2.64 -16.70
CA ARG A 82 17.42 -3.47 -17.86
C ARG A 82 17.76 -2.56 -19.05
N SER A 83 18.95 -2.72 -19.63
CA SER A 83 19.50 -1.82 -20.66
C SER A 83 18.55 -1.59 -21.85
N GLY A 84 17.82 -2.61 -22.31
CA GLY A 84 16.86 -2.48 -23.41
C GLY A 84 15.61 -1.64 -23.07
N VAL A 85 15.10 -1.72 -21.84
CA VAL A 85 13.89 -0.99 -21.42
C VAL A 85 14.18 0.49 -21.23
N ARG A 86 15.36 0.83 -20.71
CA ARG A 86 15.80 2.23 -20.56
C ARG A 86 16.08 2.89 -21.91
N LEU A 87 16.71 2.16 -22.83
CA LEU A 87 16.93 2.65 -24.19
C LEU A 87 15.59 2.93 -24.89
N ALA A 88 14.64 2.00 -24.83
CA ALA A 88 13.30 2.19 -25.39
C ALA A 88 12.56 3.38 -24.75
N ALA A 89 12.64 3.53 -23.41
CA ALA A 89 12.06 4.67 -22.71
C ALA A 89 12.71 6.00 -23.10
N ALA A 90 14.04 6.04 -23.26
CA ALA A 90 14.78 7.23 -23.66
C ALA A 90 14.44 7.68 -25.09
N VAL A 91 14.47 6.73 -26.04
CA VAL A 91 14.12 6.99 -27.44
C VAL A 91 12.65 7.41 -27.58
N GLY A 92 11.74 6.66 -26.94
CA GLY A 92 10.31 6.99 -26.95
C GLY A 92 10.00 8.35 -26.32
N THR A 93 10.72 8.74 -25.25
CA THR A 93 10.55 10.06 -24.63
C THR A 93 11.06 11.18 -25.55
N GLY A 94 12.21 11.01 -26.22
CA GLY A 94 12.73 11.98 -27.18
C GLY A 94 11.78 12.22 -28.36
N VAL A 95 11.25 11.14 -28.95
CA VAL A 95 10.27 11.20 -30.04
C VAL A 95 8.99 11.90 -29.60
N LEU A 96 8.45 11.56 -28.42
CA LEU A 96 7.22 12.14 -27.91
C LEU A 96 7.35 13.65 -27.63
N VAL A 97 8.47 14.09 -27.03
CA VAL A 97 8.74 15.51 -26.77
C VAL A 97 8.83 16.29 -28.09
N SER A 98 9.54 15.74 -29.08
CA SER A 98 9.77 16.43 -30.35
C SER A 98 8.52 16.47 -31.25
N LEU A 99 7.75 15.39 -31.29
CA LEU A 99 6.47 15.35 -32.00
C LEU A 99 5.41 16.27 -31.38
N ALA A 100 5.48 16.53 -30.06
CA ALA A 100 4.61 17.52 -29.42
C ALA A 100 5.03 18.97 -29.72
N ALA A 101 6.32 19.21 -29.98
CA ALA A 101 6.85 20.53 -30.33
C ALA A 101 6.60 20.91 -31.80
N ALA A 102 6.64 19.94 -32.72
CA ALA A 102 6.42 20.14 -34.16
C ALA A 102 5.11 20.86 -34.53
N PRO A 103 3.91 20.49 -34.02
CA PRO A 103 2.66 21.17 -34.36
C PRO A 103 2.57 22.57 -33.76
N LEU A 104 3.19 22.81 -32.60
CA LEU A 104 3.25 24.15 -32.00
C LEU A 104 4.10 25.10 -32.86
N SER A 105 5.21 24.58 -33.38
CA SER A 105 6.10 25.30 -34.29
C SER A 105 5.41 25.56 -35.65
N TRP A 106 4.67 24.58 -36.17
CA TRP A 106 3.86 24.75 -37.39
C TRP A 106 2.74 25.77 -37.21
N LEU A 107 2.06 25.79 -36.06
CA LEU A 107 0.99 26.74 -35.79
C LEU A 107 1.48 28.19 -35.84
N VAL A 108 2.72 28.46 -35.44
CA VAL A 108 3.35 29.78 -35.59
C VAL A 108 3.52 30.15 -37.06
N VAL A 109 4.04 29.24 -37.90
CA VAL A 109 4.19 29.51 -39.34
C VAL A 109 2.82 29.71 -40.00
N PHE A 110 1.85 28.85 -39.68
CA PHE A 110 0.48 28.96 -40.20
C PHE A 110 -0.21 30.29 -39.80
N THR A 111 0.06 30.79 -38.60
CA THR A 111 -0.60 32.00 -38.08
C THR A 111 0.04 33.29 -38.61
N PHE A 112 1.36 33.29 -38.81
CA PHE A 112 2.11 34.53 -39.07
C PHE A 112 2.71 34.62 -40.49
N ASP A 113 2.68 33.55 -41.29
CA ASP A 113 3.12 33.56 -42.69
C ASP A 113 2.00 33.09 -43.65
N PRO A 114 1.15 34.01 -44.15
CA PRO A 114 0.03 33.68 -45.03
C PRO A 114 0.45 33.16 -46.42
N TYR A 115 1.73 33.28 -46.81
CA TYR A 115 2.26 32.73 -48.06
C TYR A 115 2.85 31.32 -47.91
N ALA A 116 3.04 30.84 -46.68
CA ALA A 116 3.58 29.51 -46.41
C ALA A 116 2.70 28.38 -46.97
N GLU A 117 1.38 28.55 -46.99
CA GLU A 117 0.45 27.56 -47.56
C GLU A 117 0.56 27.46 -49.10
N VAL A 118 0.93 28.57 -49.76
CA VAL A 118 1.12 28.65 -51.23
C VAL A 118 2.47 28.08 -51.65
N VAL A 119 3.52 28.27 -50.84
CA VAL A 119 4.90 27.82 -51.15
C VAL A 119 5.16 26.36 -50.77
N TYR A 120 4.61 25.87 -49.65
CA TYR A 120 4.90 24.52 -49.13
C TYR A 120 3.79 23.49 -49.38
N GLY A 121 2.61 23.91 -49.83
CA GLY A 121 1.49 23.05 -50.21
C GLY A 121 0.92 22.16 -49.09
N ARG A 122 0.01 21.22 -49.44
CA ARG A 122 -0.67 20.30 -48.49
C ARG A 122 0.27 19.34 -47.73
N TYR A 123 1.56 19.29 -48.08
CA TYR A 123 2.56 18.40 -47.48
C TYR A 123 3.46 19.12 -46.44
N ALA A 124 3.28 20.43 -46.24
CA ALA A 124 4.09 21.24 -45.31
C ALA A 124 4.05 20.73 -43.87
N PHE A 125 2.85 20.43 -43.36
CA PHE A 125 2.69 19.87 -42.00
C PHE A 125 3.37 18.50 -41.86
N GLY A 126 3.33 17.68 -42.92
CA GLY A 126 4.02 16.39 -42.97
C GLY A 126 5.53 16.56 -42.81
N ALA A 127 6.13 17.56 -43.45
CA ALA A 127 7.57 17.85 -43.29
C ALA A 127 7.94 18.22 -41.85
N PHE A 128 7.13 19.01 -41.15
CA PHE A 128 7.37 19.33 -39.73
C PHE A 128 7.26 18.11 -38.81
N LEU A 129 6.34 17.19 -39.10
CA LEU A 129 6.22 15.93 -38.35
C LEU A 129 7.40 15.00 -38.62
N VAL A 130 7.89 14.94 -39.87
CA VAL A 130 9.10 14.18 -40.24
C VAL A 130 10.32 14.77 -39.55
N ASP A 131 10.51 16.09 -39.61
CA ASP A 131 11.60 16.80 -38.92
C ASP A 131 11.51 16.58 -37.40
N GLY A 132 10.31 16.67 -36.83
CA GLY A 132 10.05 16.40 -35.42
C GLY A 132 10.37 14.94 -35.04
N LEU A 133 10.05 13.97 -35.88
CA LEU A 133 10.36 12.56 -35.65
C LEU A 133 11.86 12.31 -35.69
N VAL A 134 12.55 12.83 -36.71
CA VAL A 134 14.00 12.67 -36.89
C VAL A 134 14.77 13.35 -35.75
N PHE A 135 14.42 14.59 -35.41
CA PHE A 135 15.00 15.29 -34.26
C PHE A 135 14.71 14.55 -32.94
N GLY A 136 13.51 14.00 -32.79
CA GLY A 136 13.10 13.23 -31.62
C GLY A 136 13.88 11.94 -31.43
N LEU A 137 14.23 11.25 -32.52
CA LEU A 137 15.11 10.07 -32.49
C LEU A 137 16.53 10.46 -32.04
N LEU A 138 17.10 11.54 -32.59
CA LEU A 138 18.43 12.04 -32.20
C LEU A 138 18.45 12.48 -30.74
N LEU A 139 17.44 13.23 -30.30
CA LEU A 139 17.28 13.65 -28.91
C LEU A 139 17.13 12.43 -27.98
N GLY A 140 16.39 11.42 -28.41
CA GLY A 140 16.22 10.15 -27.71
C GLY A 140 17.51 9.38 -27.50
N LEU A 141 18.39 9.35 -28.51
CA LEU A 141 19.74 8.76 -28.42
C LEU A 141 20.63 9.54 -27.46
N VAL A 142 20.56 10.88 -27.47
CA VAL A 142 21.31 11.73 -26.54
C VAL A 142 20.81 11.56 -25.10
N ILE A 143 19.50 11.41 -24.89
CA ILE A 143 18.92 11.06 -23.59
C ILE A 143 19.41 9.67 -23.16
N ALA A 144 19.43 8.69 -24.05
CA ALA A 144 19.92 7.34 -23.77
C ALA A 144 21.41 7.32 -23.42
N ALA A 145 22.24 8.16 -24.04
CA ALA A 145 23.66 8.28 -23.73
C ALA A 145 23.89 8.88 -22.33
N VAL A 146 23.07 9.85 -21.92
CA VAL A 146 23.20 10.50 -20.60
C VAL A 146 22.57 9.70 -19.46
N TYR A 147 21.53 8.92 -19.75
CA TYR A 147 20.88 8.03 -18.77
C TYR A 147 21.32 6.57 -18.86
N GLY A 148 22.20 6.25 -19.82
CA GLY A 148 22.84 4.95 -19.96
C GLY A 148 23.80 4.68 -18.80
N PRO A 149 24.13 3.41 -18.52
CA PRO A 149 25.12 3.10 -17.50
C PRO A 149 26.48 3.64 -17.96
N ALA A 150 26.91 4.77 -17.40
CA ALA A 150 28.32 5.18 -17.44
C ALA A 150 29.14 4.00 -16.91
N GLY A 151 30.17 3.60 -17.66
CA GLY A 151 30.93 2.38 -17.46
C GLY A 151 31.29 2.12 -16.00
N ALA A 152 30.66 1.11 -15.41
CA ALA A 152 31.33 0.27 -14.44
C ALA A 152 32.30 -0.60 -15.25
N ALA A 153 33.60 -0.37 -15.09
CA ALA A 153 34.60 -1.37 -15.39
C ALA A 153 34.14 -2.68 -14.74
N GLY A 154 33.75 -3.64 -15.57
CA GLY A 154 33.32 -4.94 -15.09
C GLY A 154 34.48 -5.64 -14.38
N PRO A 155 34.30 -6.18 -13.16
CA PRO A 155 35.20 -7.19 -12.67
C PRO A 155 35.10 -8.38 -13.62
N ARG A 156 36.25 -8.77 -14.16
CA ARG A 156 36.43 -9.98 -14.95
C ARG A 156 35.77 -11.18 -14.27
N ALA A 157 35.25 -12.06 -15.12
CA ALA A 157 34.80 -13.40 -14.84
C ALA A 157 35.48 -14.04 -13.61
N GLY A 158 34.69 -14.27 -12.56
CA GLY A 158 35.13 -14.90 -11.33
C GLY A 158 34.00 -15.73 -10.75
N ARG A 159 34.01 -17.03 -11.09
CA ARG A 159 33.51 -18.17 -10.29
C ARG A 159 32.08 -18.09 -9.75
N ARG A 160 31.21 -18.94 -10.31
CA ARG A 160 29.94 -19.38 -9.72
C ARG A 160 30.12 -19.67 -8.22
N ALA A 161 29.52 -18.83 -7.38
CA ALA A 161 29.38 -19.08 -5.96
C ALA A 161 28.30 -20.15 -5.76
N ARG A 162 28.76 -21.26 -5.19
CA ARG A 162 28.05 -22.46 -4.77
C ARG A 162 27.01 -22.09 -3.71
N ALA A 163 25.83 -22.70 -3.78
CA ALA A 163 24.83 -22.65 -2.71
C ALA A 163 25.43 -23.22 -1.41
N PRO A 164 25.11 -22.67 -0.22
CA PRO A 164 25.56 -23.23 1.04
C PRO A 164 24.78 -24.51 1.35
N SER A 165 25.51 -25.60 1.54
CA SER A 165 25.02 -26.84 2.16
C SER A 165 24.86 -26.65 3.68
N PRO A 166 23.95 -27.39 4.33
CA PRO A 166 23.77 -27.33 5.77
C PRO A 166 24.81 -28.17 6.51
N THR A 167 24.89 -27.94 7.82
CA THR A 167 25.59 -28.69 8.88
C THR A 167 27.05 -28.34 9.16
N SER A 168 27.27 -27.77 10.35
CA SER A 168 28.26 -28.24 11.31
C SER A 168 27.99 -27.52 12.64
N GLU A 169 27.48 -28.27 13.60
CA GLU A 169 27.50 -27.90 15.01
C GLU A 169 28.95 -27.74 15.46
N GLY A 170 29.23 -26.62 16.13
CA GLY A 170 30.56 -26.30 16.63
C GLY A 170 30.45 -25.41 17.85
N SER A 171 30.32 -26.05 19.01
CA SER A 171 30.49 -25.48 20.34
C SER A 171 31.58 -24.40 20.37
N THR A 172 31.23 -23.18 20.78
CA THR A 172 32.20 -22.22 21.31
C THR A 172 31.64 -21.57 22.58
N ALA A 173 32.33 -21.92 23.66
CA ALA A 173 32.42 -21.36 25.00
C ALA A 173 31.66 -20.06 25.30
N MET A 174 30.94 -20.12 26.43
CA MET A 174 30.54 -18.98 27.25
C MET A 174 31.73 -18.03 27.48
N ALA A 175 31.54 -16.77 27.10
CA ALA A 175 32.22 -15.64 27.70
C ALA A 175 31.14 -14.81 28.41
N ASP A 176 31.28 -14.71 29.73
CA ASP A 176 30.51 -13.83 30.59
C ASP A 176 30.76 -12.36 30.20
N ASP A 177 29.82 -11.77 29.48
CA ASP A 177 29.70 -10.31 29.38
C ASP A 177 28.28 -9.93 29.82
N ALA A 178 28.13 -9.62 31.10
CA ALA A 178 26.95 -8.97 31.63
C ALA A 178 26.80 -7.58 30.99
N PRO A 179 25.73 -7.28 30.24
CA PRO A 179 25.56 -5.96 29.69
C PRO A 179 25.10 -5.02 30.81
N ALA A 180 25.90 -3.98 31.03
CA ALA A 180 25.56 -2.86 31.88
C ALA A 180 24.17 -2.30 31.53
N ALA A 181 23.31 -2.24 32.54
CA ALA A 181 22.02 -1.58 32.51
C ALA A 181 22.19 -0.10 32.10
N GLY A 182 21.50 0.34 31.04
CA GLY A 182 21.42 1.78 30.72
C GLY A 182 21.15 2.13 29.26
N GLY A 183 21.34 1.20 28.31
CA GLY A 183 20.93 1.41 26.92
C GLY A 183 19.53 0.86 26.69
N VAL A 184 18.52 1.73 26.55
CA VAL A 184 17.22 1.33 25.99
C VAL A 184 17.48 0.90 24.54
N ALA A 185 17.78 -0.39 24.35
CA ALA A 185 17.81 -1.00 23.03
C ALA A 185 16.52 -0.61 22.34
N ALA A 186 16.61 -0.07 21.12
CA ALA A 186 15.44 0.23 20.32
C ALA A 186 14.66 -1.08 20.12
N SER A 187 13.66 -1.31 20.97
CA SER A 187 12.86 -2.50 20.98
C SER A 187 12.27 -2.65 19.58
N VAL A 188 12.44 -3.81 18.96
CA VAL A 188 11.75 -4.13 17.71
C VAL A 188 10.27 -3.89 17.98
N ALA A 189 9.68 -2.90 17.29
CA ALA A 189 8.31 -2.47 17.51
C ALA A 189 7.37 -3.62 17.18
N THR A 190 7.06 -4.40 18.20
CA THR A 190 6.22 -5.59 18.17
C THR A 190 5.23 -5.48 19.30
N GLY A 191 4.03 -6.02 19.08
CA GLY A 191 3.00 -6.09 20.10
C GLY A 191 3.49 -6.94 21.26
N THR A 192 3.38 -6.41 22.47
CA THR A 192 3.68 -7.16 23.69
C THR A 192 2.51 -7.18 24.64
N GLU A 193 1.58 -6.24 24.55
CA GLU A 193 0.39 -6.21 25.41
C GLU A 193 -0.88 -6.41 24.59
N PRO A 194 -1.90 -7.12 25.13
CA PRO A 194 -3.20 -7.26 24.48
C PRO A 194 -3.77 -5.89 24.08
N GLY A 195 -4.19 -5.76 22.82
CA GLY A 195 -4.74 -4.51 22.29
C GLY A 195 -3.72 -3.60 21.59
N ASP A 196 -2.42 -3.94 21.59
CA ASP A 196 -1.40 -3.22 20.81
C ASP A 196 -1.74 -3.17 19.31
N ALA A 197 -2.28 -4.25 18.74
CA ALA A 197 -2.71 -4.24 17.34
C ALA A 197 -3.80 -3.17 17.08
N THR A 198 -4.79 -3.04 17.97
CA THR A 198 -5.81 -1.98 17.90
C THR A 198 -5.17 -0.60 17.95
N ARG A 199 -4.22 -0.39 18.88
CA ARG A 199 -3.47 0.85 19.04
C ARG A 199 -2.68 1.22 17.77
N TYR A 200 -2.01 0.25 17.14
CA TYR A 200 -1.30 0.45 15.88
C TYR A 200 -2.23 0.87 14.75
N LEU A 201 -3.42 0.27 14.64
CA LEU A 201 -4.40 0.69 13.63
C LEU A 201 -5.03 2.05 13.92
N CYS A 202 -5.20 2.40 15.21
CA CYS A 202 -5.61 3.75 15.61
C CYS A 202 -4.55 4.80 15.26
N ALA A 203 -3.26 4.47 15.43
CA ALA A 203 -2.16 5.29 14.97
C ALA A 203 -2.12 5.38 13.43
N ALA A 204 -2.30 4.25 12.74
CA ALA A 204 -2.34 4.16 11.28
C ALA A 204 -3.37 5.11 10.66
N ALA A 205 -4.49 5.35 11.34
CA ALA A 205 -5.51 6.29 10.89
C ALA A 205 -4.96 7.71 10.62
N TYR A 206 -3.97 8.15 11.40
CA TYR A 206 -3.35 9.47 11.27
C TYR A 206 -2.13 9.47 10.36
N THR A 207 -1.35 8.38 10.31
CA THR A 207 -0.13 8.30 9.49
C THR A 207 -0.39 7.89 8.04
N ASP A 208 -1.36 7.01 7.80
CA ASP A 208 -1.72 6.53 6.46
C ASP A 208 -3.11 7.06 6.03
N PRO A 209 -3.17 8.08 5.16
CA PRO A 209 -4.42 8.64 4.68
C PRO A 209 -5.17 7.69 3.73
N VAL A 210 -4.51 6.69 3.15
CA VAL A 210 -5.17 5.66 2.32
C VAL A 210 -5.90 4.69 3.23
N PHE A 211 -5.23 4.17 4.27
CA PHE A 211 -5.84 3.27 5.27
C PHE A 211 -7.09 3.89 5.88
N ALA A 212 -7.00 5.10 6.42
CA ALA A 212 -8.15 5.77 7.03
C ALA A 212 -9.31 5.99 6.05
N ARG A 213 -9.02 6.29 4.77
CA ARG A 213 -10.07 6.39 3.74
C ARG A 213 -10.71 5.05 3.45
N GLN A 214 -9.93 3.97 3.32
CA GLN A 214 -10.50 2.63 3.10
C GLN A 214 -11.38 2.19 4.28
N VAL A 215 -10.96 2.43 5.53
CA VAL A 215 -11.78 2.16 6.70
C VAL A 215 -13.09 2.95 6.62
N VAL A 216 -13.06 4.26 6.42
CA VAL A 216 -14.29 5.05 6.40
C VAL A 216 -15.19 4.70 5.20
N ASP A 217 -14.64 4.49 4.00
CA ASP A 217 -15.44 4.30 2.79
C ASP A 217 -15.95 2.86 2.64
N ARG A 218 -15.19 1.85 3.09
CA ARG A 218 -15.58 0.42 2.99
C ARG A 218 -16.25 -0.13 4.24
N LEU A 219 -15.82 0.25 5.45
CA LEU A 219 -16.44 -0.23 6.70
C LEU A 219 -17.67 0.59 7.07
N LEU A 220 -17.54 1.93 7.05
CA LEU A 220 -18.62 2.83 7.46
C LEU A 220 -19.50 3.30 6.30
N GLY A 221 -18.94 3.33 5.08
CA GLY A 221 -19.64 3.78 3.88
C GLY A 221 -20.63 2.76 3.32
N ASP A 222 -20.36 1.46 3.52
CA ASP A 222 -21.26 0.38 3.15
C ASP A 222 -22.36 0.20 4.21
N ARG A 223 -23.61 0.52 3.83
CA ARG A 223 -24.76 0.47 4.74
C ARG A 223 -25.48 -0.87 4.75
N LEU A 224 -25.40 -1.63 3.66
CA LEU A 224 -26.15 -2.87 3.45
C LEU A 224 -25.27 -4.11 3.62
N GLY A 225 -23.96 -3.99 3.41
CA GLY A 225 -23.01 -5.07 3.57
C GLY A 225 -22.79 -5.48 5.03
N ALA A 226 -22.52 -6.76 5.22
CA ALA A 226 -22.01 -7.32 6.47
C ALA A 226 -20.62 -6.79 6.80
N VAL A 227 -20.28 -6.81 8.08
CA VAL A 227 -18.96 -6.41 8.58
C VAL A 227 -18.10 -7.67 8.71
N ALA A 228 -16.90 -7.65 8.11
CA ALA A 228 -15.96 -8.76 8.26
C ALA A 228 -15.40 -8.81 9.68
N VAL A 229 -15.07 -10.01 10.15
CA VAL A 229 -14.41 -10.21 11.44
C VAL A 229 -12.99 -9.65 11.38
N SER A 230 -12.47 -9.19 12.51
CA SER A 230 -11.10 -8.71 12.66
C SER A 230 -10.53 -9.23 13.97
N PRO A 231 -10.09 -10.50 14.01
CA PRO A 231 -9.60 -11.13 15.24
C PRO A 231 -8.43 -10.34 15.84
N GLY A 232 -8.43 -10.19 17.18
CA GLY A 232 -7.37 -9.47 17.90
C GLY A 232 -7.39 -7.94 17.78
N VAL A 233 -8.41 -7.35 17.13
CA VAL A 233 -8.56 -5.90 16.97
C VAL A 233 -9.98 -5.44 17.28
N ASP A 234 -10.09 -4.32 17.97
CA ASP A 234 -11.37 -3.62 18.14
C ASP A 234 -11.58 -2.60 17.02
N LEU A 235 -12.63 -2.80 16.20
CA LEU A 235 -12.94 -1.96 15.06
C LEU A 235 -13.54 -0.61 15.44
N VAL A 236 -14.19 -0.51 16.60
CA VAL A 236 -14.87 0.72 17.05
C VAL A 236 -13.88 1.88 17.24
N PRO A 237 -12.79 1.76 18.04
CA PRO A 237 -11.80 2.82 18.16
C PRO A 237 -11.11 3.11 16.83
N VAL A 238 -10.78 2.08 16.04
CA VAL A 238 -10.14 2.27 14.72
C VAL A 238 -11.03 3.10 13.79
N ALA A 239 -12.34 2.84 13.76
CA ALA A 239 -13.31 3.60 13.00
C ALA A 239 -13.41 5.06 13.48
N ARG A 240 -13.46 5.29 14.80
CA ARG A 240 -13.51 6.64 15.40
C ARG A 240 -12.25 7.45 15.10
N HIS A 241 -11.06 6.85 15.25
CA HIS A 241 -9.80 7.49 14.91
C HIS A 241 -9.68 7.75 13.40
N SER A 242 -10.16 6.84 12.54
CA SER A 242 -10.18 7.03 11.08
C SER A 242 -11.08 8.20 10.64
N LEU A 243 -12.26 8.34 11.26
CA LEU A 243 -13.13 9.50 11.03
C LEU A 243 -12.47 10.80 11.51
N THR A 244 -11.88 10.79 12.70
CA THR A 244 -11.20 11.97 13.27
C THR A 244 -10.04 12.41 12.38
N ALA A 245 -9.21 11.47 11.93
CA ALA A 245 -8.12 11.77 11.02
C ALA A 245 -8.59 12.31 9.66
N ARG A 246 -9.71 11.79 9.13
CA ARG A 246 -10.33 12.31 7.90
C ARG A 246 -10.85 13.74 8.09
N ARG A 247 -11.43 14.08 9.24
CA ARG A 247 -11.87 15.46 9.56
C ARG A 247 -10.69 16.43 9.63
N LEU A 248 -9.61 16.07 10.35
CA LEU A 248 -8.41 16.90 10.46
C LEU A 248 -7.81 17.23 9.09
N ARG A 249 -7.70 16.21 8.22
CA ARG A 249 -7.21 16.40 6.84
C ARG A 249 -8.12 17.28 6.00
N ARG A 250 -9.45 17.10 6.09
CA ARG A 250 -10.42 17.95 5.39
C ARG A 250 -10.35 19.40 5.84
N GLU A 251 -10.22 19.64 7.15
CA GLU A 251 -10.10 20.97 7.70
C GLU A 251 -8.80 21.65 7.23
N ARG A 252 -7.67 20.92 7.28
CA ARG A 252 -6.41 21.41 6.70
C ARG A 252 -6.56 21.71 5.21
N ASP A 253 -7.12 20.79 4.43
CA ASP A 253 -7.24 20.96 2.98
C ASP A 253 -8.15 22.14 2.61
N ARG A 254 -9.20 22.42 3.40
CA ARG A 254 -10.03 23.64 3.28
C ARG A 254 -9.24 24.91 3.57
N ARG A 255 -8.45 24.93 4.65
CA ARG A 255 -7.56 26.07 4.98
C ARG A 255 -6.51 26.31 3.89
N LEU A 256 -5.93 25.23 3.37
CA LEU A 256 -4.99 25.29 2.26
C LEU A 256 -5.65 25.75 0.95
N ALA A 257 -6.87 25.30 0.67
CA ALA A 257 -7.62 25.75 -0.50
C ALA A 257 -8.03 27.23 -0.39
N ALA A 258 -8.37 27.71 0.80
CA ALA A 258 -8.60 29.13 1.05
C ALA A 258 -7.32 29.97 0.84
N ALA A 259 -6.17 29.50 1.34
CA ALA A 259 -4.88 30.13 1.09
C ALA A 259 -4.52 30.12 -0.41
N TYR A 260 -4.75 29.01 -1.10
CA TYR A 260 -4.56 28.89 -2.55
C TYR A 260 -5.44 29.88 -3.32
N GLY A 261 -6.74 29.95 -2.97
CA GLY A 261 -7.70 30.86 -3.58
C GLY A 261 -7.36 32.33 -3.34
N ALA A 262 -6.90 32.68 -2.14
CA ALA A 262 -6.42 34.03 -1.84
C ALA A 262 -5.23 34.42 -2.73
N ILE A 263 -4.23 33.55 -2.88
CA ILE A 263 -3.10 33.83 -3.79
C ILE A 263 -3.59 33.94 -5.24
N ALA A 264 -4.45 33.03 -5.68
CA ALA A 264 -5.00 33.02 -7.04
C ALA A 264 -5.82 34.30 -7.35
N LEU A 265 -6.53 34.86 -6.37
CA LEU A 265 -7.31 36.07 -6.54
C LEU A 265 -6.43 37.30 -6.82
N PHE A 266 -5.26 37.40 -6.19
CA PHE A 266 -4.36 38.56 -6.33
C PHE A 266 -3.27 38.36 -7.39
N GLY A 267 -2.99 37.14 -7.83
CA GLY A 267 -2.00 36.84 -8.87
C GLY A 267 -1.83 35.34 -9.09
N PRO A 268 -2.60 34.70 -9.98
CA PRO A 268 -2.56 33.25 -10.22
C PRO A 268 -1.16 32.68 -10.48
N LEU A 269 -0.32 33.38 -11.25
CA LEU A 269 1.02 32.88 -11.59
C LEU A 269 1.98 32.86 -10.39
N TRP A 270 1.70 33.60 -9.31
CA TRP A 270 2.52 33.56 -8.10
C TRP A 270 2.45 32.21 -7.38
N LEU A 271 1.39 31.42 -7.60
CA LEU A 271 1.31 30.04 -7.10
C LEU A 271 2.47 29.16 -7.61
N LEU A 272 2.94 29.43 -8.84
CA LEU A 272 4.09 28.74 -9.42
C LEU A 272 5.41 29.09 -8.72
N LEU A 273 5.47 30.25 -8.05
CA LEU A 273 6.62 30.70 -7.26
C LEU A 273 6.56 30.21 -5.82
N VAL A 274 5.36 30.11 -5.24
CA VAL A 274 5.17 29.70 -3.84
C VAL A 274 5.58 28.24 -3.60
N TRP A 275 5.26 27.31 -4.50
CA TRP A 275 5.70 25.90 -4.38
C TRP A 275 7.23 25.77 -4.30
N PRO A 276 8.03 26.29 -5.27
CA PRO A 276 9.48 26.16 -5.23
C PRO A 276 10.07 26.98 -4.09
N ALA A 277 9.50 28.13 -3.73
CA ALA A 277 9.92 28.92 -2.57
C ALA A 277 9.82 28.12 -1.26
N LEU A 278 8.67 27.48 -1.00
CA LEU A 278 8.47 26.61 0.17
C LEU A 278 9.38 25.37 0.13
N SER A 279 9.59 24.80 -1.06
CA SER A 279 10.49 23.66 -1.26
C SER A 279 11.96 24.03 -1.04
N LEU A 280 12.36 25.25 -1.41
CA LEU A 280 13.67 25.83 -1.14
C LEU A 280 13.85 26.11 0.35
N LEU A 281 12.85 26.70 1.02
CA LEU A 281 12.85 26.89 2.46
C LEU A 281 12.99 25.56 3.21
N GLY A 282 12.25 24.54 2.78
CA GLY A 282 12.33 23.18 3.32
C GLY A 282 13.71 22.54 3.09
N ARG A 283 14.39 22.83 1.98
CA ARG A 283 15.78 22.38 1.74
C ARG A 283 16.79 23.16 2.59
N ALA A 284 16.66 24.48 2.67
CA ALA A 284 17.49 25.36 3.48
C ALA A 284 17.36 25.08 4.98
N SER A 285 16.24 24.48 5.41
CA SER A 285 16.03 24.00 6.77
C SER A 285 16.98 22.87 7.18
N ARG A 286 17.73 22.26 6.26
CA ARG A 286 18.70 21.18 6.55
C ARG A 286 20.13 21.70 6.61
N VAL A 287 20.85 21.29 7.65
CA VAL A 287 22.32 21.11 7.59
C VAL A 287 22.57 19.61 7.44
N GLY A 288 23.19 19.21 6.33
CA GLY A 288 23.89 17.94 6.28
C GLY A 288 25.28 18.18 6.84
N GLU A 289 25.56 17.66 8.03
CA GLU A 289 26.95 17.46 8.47
C GLU A 289 27.44 16.17 7.82
N PRO A 290 28.55 16.17 7.05
CA PRO A 290 29.20 14.96 6.62
C PRO A 290 30.20 14.52 7.69
N TYR A 291 29.88 13.52 8.53
CA TYR A 291 30.84 12.47 8.93
C TYR A 291 30.21 11.27 9.65
N ALA A 292 30.97 10.16 9.60
CA ALA A 292 30.73 8.74 9.87
C ALA A 292 29.65 8.34 10.91
N ALA A 293 28.74 7.46 10.48
CA ALA A 293 27.74 6.82 11.32
C ALA A 293 28.11 5.35 11.60
N GLU A 294 28.65 5.09 12.78
CA GLU A 294 28.54 3.79 13.44
C GLU A 294 27.54 3.94 14.60
N ARG A 295 26.33 3.38 14.43
CA ARG A 295 25.22 3.30 15.42
C ARG A 295 24.57 4.62 15.88
N GLY A 296 23.60 5.10 15.11
CA GLY A 296 22.56 6.01 15.61
C GLY A 296 22.05 6.96 14.55
N ARG A 297 20.73 6.98 14.30
CA ARG A 297 20.14 7.86 13.28
C ARG A 297 20.20 9.31 13.74
N HIS A 298 20.92 10.16 12.99
CA HIS A 298 20.96 11.60 13.25
C HIS A 298 19.66 12.28 12.82
N LEU A 299 19.15 13.18 13.66
CA LEU A 299 18.10 14.13 13.28
C LEU A 299 18.75 15.32 12.55
N PRO A 300 18.21 15.79 11.41
CA PRO A 300 18.76 16.93 10.71
C PRO A 300 18.72 18.18 11.60
N ARG A 301 19.88 18.82 11.83
CA ARG A 301 19.96 20.06 12.60
C ARG A 301 19.54 21.23 11.71
N MET A 302 18.58 22.03 12.17
CA MET A 302 18.16 23.24 11.46
C MET A 302 19.21 24.35 11.57
N SER A 303 19.64 24.90 10.43
CA SER A 303 20.37 26.17 10.40
C SER A 303 19.37 27.32 10.42
N ARG A 304 19.23 27.97 11.58
CA ARG A 304 18.39 29.17 11.73
C ARG A 304 18.83 30.31 10.80
N TRP A 305 20.14 30.45 10.60
CA TRP A 305 20.70 31.45 9.68
C TRP A 305 20.32 31.19 8.22
N ARG A 306 20.50 29.98 7.69
CA ARG A 306 20.13 29.65 6.29
C ARG A 306 18.64 29.82 6.05
N LEU A 307 17.82 29.44 7.03
CA LEU A 307 16.38 29.66 7.00
C LEU A 307 16.02 31.15 6.99
N ALA A 308 16.61 31.95 7.86
CA ALA A 308 16.39 33.39 7.91
C ALA A 308 16.83 34.08 6.60
N ALA A 309 18.03 33.74 6.10
CA ALA A 309 18.56 34.26 4.84
C ALA A 309 17.66 33.89 3.65
N THR A 310 17.28 32.61 3.51
CA THR A 310 16.39 32.17 2.43
C THR A 310 14.99 32.78 2.56
N GLY A 311 14.48 32.89 3.79
CA GLY A 311 13.20 33.52 4.10
C GLY A 311 13.16 35.02 3.85
N CYS A 312 14.29 35.72 3.89
CA CYS A 312 14.40 37.14 3.50
C CYS A 312 14.65 37.32 1.99
N CYS A 313 15.49 36.47 1.38
CA CYS A 313 15.82 36.56 -0.04
C CYS A 313 14.62 36.26 -0.95
N LEU A 314 13.75 35.31 -0.58
CA LEU A 314 12.58 34.94 -1.38
C LEU A 314 11.56 36.09 -1.57
N PRO A 315 11.08 36.79 -0.51
CA PRO A 315 10.20 37.93 -0.68
C PRO A 315 10.89 39.12 -1.35
N ALA A 316 12.19 39.35 -1.09
CA ALA A 316 12.95 40.41 -1.77
C ALA A 316 13.06 40.16 -3.28
N GLY A 317 13.36 38.92 -3.70
CA GLY A 317 13.36 38.53 -5.10
C GLY A 317 11.97 38.62 -5.74
N GLY A 318 10.92 38.25 -5.00
CA GLY A 318 9.53 38.45 -5.43
C GLY A 318 9.17 39.93 -5.63
N ALA A 319 9.58 40.81 -4.72
CA ALA A 319 9.38 42.25 -4.85
C ALA A 319 10.09 42.83 -6.08
N ALA A 320 11.35 42.44 -6.31
CA ALA A 320 12.11 42.85 -7.49
C ALA A 320 11.45 42.38 -8.78
N LEU A 321 10.98 41.12 -8.81
CA LEU A 321 10.25 40.56 -9.96
C LEU A 321 8.93 41.30 -10.21
N GLY A 322 8.15 41.58 -9.16
CA GLY A 322 6.90 42.33 -9.26
C GLY A 322 7.12 43.75 -9.81
N ALA A 323 8.14 44.45 -9.32
CA ALA A 323 8.52 45.78 -9.80
C ALA A 323 8.96 45.76 -11.28
N ALA A 324 9.81 44.80 -11.66
CA ALA A 324 10.28 44.64 -13.04
C ALA A 324 9.14 44.28 -14.01
N LEU A 325 8.19 43.43 -13.61
CA LEU A 325 7.03 43.09 -14.43
C LEU A 325 6.03 44.26 -14.53
N SER A 326 6.00 45.15 -13.54
CA SER A 326 5.13 46.33 -13.54
C SER A 326 5.58 47.41 -14.54
N SER A 327 6.85 47.42 -14.96
CA SER A 327 7.34 48.37 -15.96
C SER A 327 6.96 48.00 -17.40
N LEU A 328 6.44 46.79 -17.63
CA LEU A 328 6.01 46.33 -18.95
C LEU A 328 4.62 46.90 -19.32
N PRO A 329 4.42 47.34 -20.58
CA PRO A 329 3.14 47.83 -21.08
C PRO A 329 2.21 46.65 -21.41
N LEU A 330 1.64 46.03 -20.37
CA LEU A 330 0.79 44.85 -20.49
C LEU A 330 -0.70 45.20 -20.34
N PRO A 331 -1.62 44.50 -21.06
CA PRO A 331 -3.05 44.62 -20.85
C PRO A 331 -3.47 44.29 -19.41
N GLY A 332 -4.56 44.90 -18.93
CA GLY A 332 -5.01 44.76 -17.53
C GLY A 332 -5.21 43.32 -17.06
N ALA A 333 -5.79 42.45 -17.89
CA ALA A 333 -5.97 41.04 -17.57
C ALA A 333 -4.63 40.30 -17.39
N VAL A 334 -3.63 40.63 -18.21
CA VAL A 334 -2.27 40.06 -18.13
C VAL A 334 -1.54 40.57 -16.89
N ARG A 335 -1.71 41.86 -16.54
CA ARG A 335 -1.17 42.44 -15.29
C ARG A 335 -1.76 41.79 -14.04
N TRP A 336 -3.05 41.49 -14.04
CA TRP A 336 -3.69 40.73 -12.96
C TRP A 336 -3.16 39.29 -12.89
N LEU A 337 -3.07 38.59 -14.02
CA LEU A 337 -2.59 37.21 -14.10
C LEU A 337 -1.14 37.05 -13.59
N LEU A 338 -0.27 37.99 -13.96
CA LEU A 338 1.11 38.10 -13.46
C LEU A 338 1.21 38.69 -12.04
N GLY A 339 0.13 39.29 -11.53
CA GLY A 339 0.13 39.99 -10.25
C GLY A 339 1.11 41.16 -10.22
N CYS A 340 1.33 41.87 -11.34
CA CYS A 340 2.30 42.97 -11.43
C CYS A 340 1.67 44.38 -11.37
N TYR A 341 0.40 44.48 -11.01
CA TYR A 341 -0.24 45.78 -10.71
C TYR A 341 0.31 46.35 -9.39
N TRP A 342 0.40 47.68 -9.31
CA TRP A 342 0.94 48.39 -8.14
C TRP A 342 2.29 47.81 -7.67
N TYR A 343 3.25 47.67 -8.60
CA TYR A 343 4.57 47.10 -8.37
C TYR A 343 4.56 45.64 -7.88
N GLY A 344 3.43 44.94 -8.03
CA GLY A 344 3.22 43.57 -7.57
C GLY A 344 3.10 43.40 -6.06
N VAL A 345 2.95 44.50 -5.30
CA VAL A 345 2.83 44.47 -3.84
C VAL A 345 1.65 43.60 -3.37
N PRO A 346 0.43 43.73 -3.92
CA PRO A 346 -0.70 42.93 -3.44
C PRO A 346 -0.52 41.42 -3.68
N ALA A 347 0.04 41.04 -4.84
CA ALA A 347 0.33 39.65 -5.17
C ALA A 347 1.43 39.06 -4.27
N LEU A 348 2.49 39.82 -3.99
CA LEU A 348 3.54 39.44 -3.06
C LEU A 348 3.01 39.25 -1.63
N LEU A 349 2.21 40.20 -1.13
CA LEU A 349 1.61 40.11 0.20
C LEU A 349 0.68 38.90 0.30
N ALA A 350 -0.16 38.65 -0.71
CA ALA A 350 -1.00 37.47 -0.79
C ALA A 350 -0.18 36.17 -0.82
N ALA A 351 0.92 36.13 -1.56
CA ALA A 351 1.83 34.99 -1.63
C ALA A 351 2.51 34.70 -0.27
N VAL A 352 3.01 35.73 0.42
CA VAL A 352 3.66 35.60 1.74
C VAL A 352 2.63 35.20 2.80
N ALA A 353 1.50 35.89 2.87
CA ALA A 353 0.43 35.59 3.83
C ALA A 353 -0.18 34.21 3.57
N GLY A 354 -0.44 33.86 2.30
CA GLY A 354 -0.94 32.54 1.91
C GLY A 354 0.04 31.42 2.22
N ALA A 355 1.35 31.62 1.98
CA ALA A 355 2.39 30.66 2.37
C ALA A 355 2.49 30.50 3.89
N ALA A 356 2.38 31.58 4.67
CA ALA A 356 2.38 31.55 6.13
C ALA A 356 1.14 30.84 6.69
N LEU A 357 -0.05 31.12 6.16
CA LEU A 357 -1.30 30.43 6.52
C LEU A 357 -1.25 28.95 6.16
N ALA A 358 -0.70 28.62 4.99
CA ALA A 358 -0.52 27.23 4.56
C ALA A 358 0.43 26.47 5.49
N LEU A 359 1.56 27.09 5.85
CA LEU A 359 2.52 26.53 6.80
C LEU A 359 1.88 26.34 8.17
N ARG A 360 1.12 27.32 8.66
CA ARG A 360 0.41 27.22 9.94
C ARG A 360 -0.61 26.08 9.93
N ALA A 361 -1.41 25.94 8.87
CA ALA A 361 -2.38 24.85 8.76
C ALA A 361 -1.73 23.46 8.79
N VAL A 362 -0.56 23.29 8.16
CA VAL A 362 0.20 22.04 8.20
C VAL A 362 0.87 21.82 9.56
N LEU A 363 1.44 22.87 10.17
CA LEU A 363 2.02 22.80 11.51
C LEU A 363 1.00 22.43 12.58
N ASP A 364 -0.18 23.04 12.53
CA ASP A 364 -1.28 22.75 13.44
C ASP A 364 -1.65 21.27 13.34
N GLU A 365 -1.87 20.74 12.12
CA GLU A 365 -2.14 19.30 11.91
C GLU A 365 -1.00 18.41 12.41
N GLU A 366 0.26 18.73 12.06
CA GLU A 366 1.42 17.93 12.46
C GLU A 366 1.62 17.90 13.97
N ALA A 367 1.46 19.04 14.65
CA ALA A 367 1.52 19.14 16.10
C ALA A 367 0.38 18.36 16.76
N ASP A 368 -0.83 18.44 16.20
CA ASP A 368 -1.99 17.68 16.64
C ASP A 368 -1.78 16.17 16.53
N VAL A 369 -1.23 15.70 15.41
CA VAL A 369 -0.93 14.28 15.19
C VAL A 369 0.21 13.83 16.10
N ASP A 370 1.29 14.60 16.21
CA ASP A 370 2.42 14.27 17.09
C ASP A 370 1.99 14.22 18.57
N ALA A 371 1.15 15.15 19.03
CA ALA A 371 0.60 15.14 20.39
C ALA A 371 -0.24 13.88 20.67
N ARG A 372 -1.03 13.41 19.70
CA ARG A 372 -1.80 12.16 19.84
C ARG A 372 -0.88 10.94 19.87
N MET A 373 0.12 10.89 18.99
CA MET A 373 1.10 9.79 18.91
C MET A 373 1.97 9.68 20.16
N ARG A 374 2.37 10.81 20.74
CA ARG A 374 3.22 10.83 21.95
C ARG A 374 2.43 10.88 23.26
N GLY A 375 1.13 11.11 23.20
CA GLY A 375 0.21 11.10 24.33
C GLY A 375 -0.73 9.88 24.26
N ALA A 376 -1.97 10.10 23.84
CA ALA A 376 -3.08 9.14 23.94
C ALA A 376 -2.89 7.82 23.14
N LEU A 377 -1.98 7.74 22.18
CA LEU A 377 -1.70 6.52 21.41
C LEU A 377 -0.45 5.75 21.89
N ARG A 378 0.21 6.23 22.96
CA ARG A 378 1.24 5.46 23.66
C ARG A 378 0.62 4.30 24.40
N ARG A 379 1.32 3.18 24.48
CA ARG A 379 0.87 1.96 25.17
C ARG A 379 0.29 2.25 26.56
N GLY A 380 1.05 2.91 27.44
CA GLY A 380 0.60 3.19 28.82
C GLY A 380 -0.49 4.26 28.99
N ALA A 381 -0.94 4.91 27.90
CA ALA A 381 -1.99 5.94 27.94
C ALA A 381 -3.14 5.66 26.95
N PHE A 382 -3.09 4.53 26.25
CA PHE A 382 -4.09 4.17 25.25
C PHE A 382 -5.34 3.64 25.92
N ASP A 383 -6.45 4.32 25.68
CA ASP A 383 -7.78 3.92 26.11
C ASP A 383 -8.62 3.56 24.86
N PRO A 384 -8.95 2.27 24.65
CA PRO A 384 -9.77 1.83 23.52
C PRO A 384 -11.21 2.36 23.54
N GLU A 385 -11.77 2.62 24.72
CA GLU A 385 -13.15 3.11 24.84
C GLU A 385 -13.23 4.64 24.72
N GLY A 386 -12.13 5.30 25.04
CA GLY A 386 -11.93 6.73 24.97
C GLY A 386 -12.28 7.34 23.60
N LEU A 387 -12.98 8.48 23.62
CA LEU A 387 -13.31 9.21 22.40
C LEU A 387 -12.12 10.05 21.93
N PRO A 388 -11.67 9.91 20.67
CA PRO A 388 -10.62 10.76 20.13
C PRO A 388 -11.11 12.20 20.05
N ARG A 389 -10.29 13.17 20.46
CA ARG A 389 -10.61 14.59 20.31
C ARG A 389 -10.26 15.08 18.90
N PRO A 390 -11.13 15.86 18.22
CA PRO A 390 -12.48 16.27 18.63
C PRO A 390 -13.50 15.11 18.60
N GLY A 391 -14.25 14.94 19.70
CA GLY A 391 -15.06 13.74 20.00
C GLY A 391 -16.43 13.64 19.33
N ALA A 392 -16.81 14.59 18.47
CA ALA A 392 -18.09 14.52 17.78
C ALA A 392 -18.04 13.44 16.69
N VAL A 393 -18.73 12.32 16.89
CA VAL A 393 -18.99 11.33 15.84
C VAL A 393 -19.91 11.98 14.80
N GLU A 394 -19.61 11.86 13.49
CA GLU A 394 -20.51 12.39 12.45
C GLU A 394 -21.89 11.72 12.59
N PRO A 395 -23.01 12.48 12.58
CA PRO A 395 -24.34 11.90 12.78
C PRO A 395 -24.67 10.75 11.83
N TRP A 396 -24.18 10.82 10.59
CA TRP A 396 -24.39 9.75 9.61
C TRP A 396 -23.63 8.45 9.95
N ALA A 397 -22.54 8.53 10.72
CA ALA A 397 -21.66 7.39 11.02
C ALA A 397 -22.02 6.70 12.33
N ALA A 398 -22.70 7.39 13.27
CA ALA A 398 -23.03 6.87 14.59
C ALA A 398 -23.78 5.53 14.53
N GLY A 399 -24.83 5.45 13.72
CA GLY A 399 -25.61 4.20 13.56
C GLY A 399 -24.79 3.05 12.95
N ARG A 400 -23.87 3.35 12.04
CA ARG A 400 -23.01 2.31 11.44
C ARG A 400 -21.91 1.85 12.40
N ILE A 401 -21.36 2.73 13.24
CA ILE A 401 -20.41 2.34 14.30
C ILE A 401 -21.08 1.41 15.31
N ALA A 402 -22.33 1.68 15.70
CA ALA A 402 -23.10 0.77 16.54
C ALA A 402 -23.28 -0.61 15.86
N ALA A 403 -23.67 -0.63 14.59
CA ALA A 403 -23.77 -1.89 13.83
C ALA A 403 -22.44 -2.65 13.72
N VAL A 404 -21.31 -1.95 13.61
CA VAL A 404 -19.96 -2.56 13.65
C VAL A 404 -19.68 -3.17 15.03
N ALA A 405 -20.02 -2.47 16.11
CA ALA A 405 -19.85 -2.99 17.48
C ALA A 405 -20.71 -4.24 17.73
N ASP A 406 -21.92 -4.27 17.19
CA ASP A 406 -22.82 -5.42 17.29
C ASP A 406 -22.35 -6.60 16.44
N ALA A 407 -21.84 -6.33 15.23
CA ALA A 407 -21.28 -7.35 14.34
C ALA A 407 -20.00 -7.97 14.90
N GLN A 408 -19.13 -7.18 15.54
CA GLN A 408 -17.89 -7.67 16.16
C GLN A 408 -18.17 -8.70 17.27
N ARG A 409 -19.26 -8.51 18.02
CA ARG A 409 -19.73 -9.42 19.06
C ARG A 409 -20.81 -10.39 18.56
N GLY A 410 -21.00 -10.47 17.25
CA GLY A 410 -22.03 -11.28 16.61
C GLY A 410 -21.52 -12.67 16.24
N ASN A 411 -22.43 -13.64 16.14
CA ASN A 411 -22.13 -15.01 15.73
C ASN A 411 -22.46 -15.30 14.25
N VAL A 412 -22.95 -14.32 13.48
CA VAL A 412 -23.21 -14.49 12.03
C VAL A 412 -22.09 -13.84 11.23
N HIS A 413 -21.53 -14.60 10.29
CA HIS A 413 -20.55 -14.12 9.32
C HIS A 413 -21.08 -14.29 7.90
N CYS A 414 -21.50 -13.19 7.28
CA CYS A 414 -21.87 -13.20 5.87
C CYS A 414 -20.66 -12.84 5.01
N HIS A 415 -20.28 -13.69 4.07
CA HIS A 415 -19.13 -13.46 3.19
C HIS A 415 -19.57 -13.13 1.76
N SER A 416 -18.73 -12.39 1.04
CA SER A 416 -18.91 -12.11 -0.39
C SER A 416 -17.96 -12.97 -1.21
N GLY A 417 -18.41 -13.43 -2.37
CA GLY A 417 -17.63 -14.29 -3.26
C GLY A 417 -17.49 -15.73 -2.76
N PHE A 418 -16.49 -16.44 -3.28
CA PHE A 418 -16.34 -17.89 -3.07
C PHE A 418 -15.78 -18.27 -1.70
N SER A 419 -14.85 -17.49 -1.14
CA SER A 419 -14.21 -17.85 0.13
C SER A 419 -15.04 -17.36 1.32
N PRO A 420 -15.42 -18.24 2.27
CA PRO A 420 -16.26 -17.86 3.39
C PRO A 420 -15.52 -17.20 4.55
N PHE A 421 -14.19 -17.25 4.55
CA PHE A 421 -13.37 -16.92 5.72
C PHE A 421 -12.70 -15.54 5.62
N VAL A 422 -13.42 -14.54 5.09
CA VAL A 422 -12.92 -13.17 5.00
C VAL A 422 -12.74 -12.60 6.42
N GLY A 423 -11.52 -12.18 6.74
CA GLY A 423 -11.14 -11.63 8.03
C GLY A 423 -10.17 -12.50 8.84
N TYR A 424 -9.98 -13.77 8.47
CA TYR A 424 -9.10 -14.69 9.18
C TYR A 424 -7.67 -14.77 8.61
N GLY A 425 -7.39 -14.06 7.51
CA GLY A 425 -6.07 -14.00 6.90
C GLY A 425 -5.82 -15.14 5.92
N ARG A 426 -4.59 -15.64 5.89
CA ARG A 426 -4.20 -16.68 4.94
C ARG A 426 -4.48 -18.07 5.52
N ARG A 427 -5.06 -18.96 4.72
CA ARG A 427 -5.16 -20.37 5.08
C ARG A 427 -3.76 -21.00 5.14
N GLU A 428 -3.39 -21.53 6.30
CA GLU A 428 -2.09 -22.17 6.54
C GLU A 428 -2.15 -23.66 6.20
N SER A 429 -3.16 -24.36 6.70
CA SER A 429 -3.41 -25.79 6.42
C SER A 429 -4.88 -26.15 6.70
N ALA A 430 -5.29 -27.35 6.33
CA ALA A 430 -6.60 -27.89 6.64
C ALA A 430 -6.49 -29.42 6.73
N TRP A 431 -7.33 -30.03 7.56
CA TRP A 431 -7.47 -31.48 7.64
C TRP A 431 -8.95 -31.86 7.70
N THR A 432 -9.27 -33.03 7.16
CA THR A 432 -10.60 -33.60 7.16
C THR A 432 -10.49 -35.04 7.62
N LEU A 433 -11.46 -35.49 8.40
CA LEU A 433 -11.49 -36.81 8.98
C LEU A 433 -12.94 -37.32 8.98
N THR A 434 -13.12 -38.57 8.58
CA THR A 434 -14.43 -39.23 8.53
C THR A 434 -14.34 -40.51 9.34
N VAL A 435 -15.20 -40.62 10.35
CA VAL A 435 -15.24 -41.78 11.27
C VAL A 435 -16.54 -42.53 11.06
N PRO A 436 -16.51 -43.82 10.65
CA PRO A 436 -17.71 -44.63 10.67
C PRO A 436 -18.15 -44.88 12.13
N LEU A 437 -19.43 -44.73 12.44
CA LEU A 437 -19.97 -44.91 13.79
C LEU A 437 -20.31 -46.38 14.05
N LEU A 438 -19.28 -47.22 14.13
CA LEU A 438 -19.40 -48.65 14.45
C LEU A 438 -19.31 -48.88 15.96
N PRO A 439 -20.05 -49.86 16.51
CA PRO A 439 -19.94 -50.21 17.92
C PRO A 439 -18.57 -50.78 18.25
N ALA A 440 -18.00 -50.40 19.39
CA ALA A 440 -16.78 -51.00 19.92
C ALA A 440 -17.01 -52.47 20.30
N GLU A 441 -15.98 -53.31 20.24
CA GLU A 441 -16.07 -54.75 20.59
C GLU A 441 -16.62 -55.02 22.00
N SER A 442 -16.37 -54.10 22.93
CA SER A 442 -16.84 -54.17 24.32
C SER A 442 -18.25 -53.59 24.54
N ALA A 443 -18.81 -52.91 23.54
CA ALA A 443 -20.09 -52.20 23.64
C ALA A 443 -21.23 -53.02 23.02
N ARG A 444 -22.42 -52.99 23.65
CA ARG A 444 -23.63 -53.65 23.12
C ARG A 444 -24.27 -52.88 21.95
N GLY A 445 -23.79 -51.69 21.65
CA GLY A 445 -24.29 -50.78 20.62
C GLY A 445 -23.78 -49.35 20.83
N VAL A 446 -23.95 -48.49 19.82
CA VAL A 446 -23.58 -47.06 19.88
C VAL A 446 -24.72 -46.26 20.50
N ALA A 447 -24.43 -45.43 21.50
CA ALA A 447 -25.40 -44.50 22.06
C ALA A 447 -25.77 -43.42 21.03
N ALA A 448 -27.06 -43.11 20.87
CA ALA A 448 -27.50 -42.10 19.92
C ALA A 448 -27.05 -40.70 20.36
N PHE A 449 -26.39 -39.97 19.46
CA PHE A 449 -25.99 -38.57 19.65
C PHE A 449 -26.17 -37.77 18.36
N ASP A 450 -26.25 -36.45 18.48
CA ASP A 450 -26.32 -35.51 17.36
C ASP A 450 -25.00 -34.73 17.19
N ALA A 451 -24.85 -34.03 16.07
CA ALA A 451 -23.68 -33.18 15.82
C ALA A 451 -23.55 -32.07 16.88
N TRP A 452 -24.66 -31.59 17.45
CA TRP A 452 -24.68 -30.56 18.48
C TRP A 452 -24.01 -31.02 19.78
N ALA A 453 -24.24 -32.26 20.21
CA ALA A 453 -23.59 -32.84 21.39
C ALA A 453 -22.06 -32.86 21.25
N VAL A 454 -21.55 -33.22 20.05
CA VAL A 454 -20.11 -33.19 19.74
C VAL A 454 -19.58 -31.76 19.79
N VAL A 455 -20.26 -30.81 19.13
CA VAL A 455 -19.89 -29.38 19.15
C VAL A 455 -19.87 -28.83 20.58
N ALA A 456 -20.87 -29.15 21.40
CA ALA A 456 -20.95 -28.71 22.79
C ALA A 456 -19.79 -29.27 23.63
N ARG A 457 -19.40 -30.53 23.41
CA ARG A 457 -18.22 -31.15 24.06
C ARG A 457 -16.93 -30.46 23.63
N LEU A 458 -16.75 -30.23 22.33
CA LEU A 458 -15.58 -29.51 21.79
C LEU A 458 -15.47 -28.10 22.36
N ARG A 459 -16.57 -27.35 22.34
CA ARG A 459 -16.67 -26.00 22.91
C ARG A 459 -16.25 -25.99 24.36
N ARG A 460 -16.81 -26.91 25.17
CA ARG A 460 -16.45 -27.03 26.59
C ARG A 460 -14.96 -27.30 26.78
N ARG A 461 -14.39 -28.28 26.05
CA ARG A 461 -12.97 -28.63 26.17
C ARG A 461 -12.04 -27.49 25.77
N LEU A 462 -12.36 -26.77 24.69
CA LEU A 462 -11.54 -25.66 24.21
C LEU A 462 -11.60 -24.46 25.17
N VAL A 463 -12.76 -24.18 25.75
CA VAL A 463 -12.91 -23.17 26.80
C VAL A 463 -12.17 -23.58 28.08
N GLU A 464 -12.30 -24.81 28.55
CA GLU A 464 -11.52 -25.34 29.69
C GLU A 464 -10.01 -25.23 29.44
N THR A 465 -9.55 -25.53 28.23
CA THR A 465 -8.15 -25.39 27.84
C THR A 465 -7.72 -23.92 27.85
N ALA A 466 -8.59 -23.03 27.38
CA ALA A 466 -8.37 -21.59 27.39
C ALA A 466 -8.26 -21.01 28.80
N ASP A 467 -9.05 -21.53 29.74
CA ASP A 467 -9.06 -21.12 31.14
C ASP A 467 -7.90 -21.75 31.95
N ALA A 468 -7.50 -22.97 31.60
CA ALA A 468 -6.40 -23.69 32.24
C ALA A 468 -5.02 -23.21 31.79
N LEU A 469 -4.91 -22.57 30.62
CA LEU A 469 -3.73 -21.83 30.23
C LEU A 469 -3.49 -20.71 31.25
N PRO A 470 -2.35 -20.68 31.96
CA PRO A 470 -2.09 -19.67 32.98
C PRO A 470 -2.31 -18.29 32.38
N SER A 471 -3.27 -17.54 32.93
CA SER A 471 -3.33 -16.11 32.70
C SER A 471 -2.04 -15.54 33.25
N ALA A 472 -1.12 -15.12 32.38
CA ALA A 472 0.23 -14.72 32.78
C ALA A 472 0.21 -13.41 33.59
N THR A 473 -0.15 -13.48 34.87
CA THR A 473 0.13 -12.47 35.89
C THR A 473 1.53 -12.68 36.49
N GLY A 474 2.54 -12.88 35.63
CA GLY A 474 3.93 -13.02 36.05
C GLY A 474 4.87 -13.46 34.92
N ALA A 475 5.61 -12.49 34.38
CA ALA A 475 6.87 -12.63 33.63
C ALA A 475 6.90 -13.11 32.15
N ASP A 476 5.83 -13.66 31.55
CA ASP A 476 5.78 -13.82 30.08
C ASP A 476 4.62 -13.03 29.42
N PRO A 477 4.88 -11.85 28.83
CA PRO A 477 3.86 -10.99 28.24
C PRO A 477 3.21 -11.53 26.95
N ARG A 478 3.56 -12.74 26.48
CA ARG A 478 3.12 -13.27 25.17
C ARG A 478 1.86 -14.14 25.19
N GLY A 479 1.40 -14.59 26.36
CA GLY A 479 0.29 -15.54 26.49
C GLY A 479 -1.08 -14.87 26.45
N ALA A 480 -1.75 -14.88 25.30
CA ALA A 480 -3.13 -14.40 25.18
C ALA A 480 -4.15 -15.52 25.40
N ARG A 481 -5.29 -15.16 25.99
CA ARG A 481 -6.41 -16.08 26.21
C ARG A 481 -7.04 -16.50 24.87
N PRO A 482 -7.25 -17.79 24.61
CA PRO A 482 -8.04 -18.22 23.47
C PRO A 482 -9.47 -17.69 23.58
N VAL A 483 -10.01 -17.21 22.47
CA VAL A 483 -11.40 -16.80 22.32
C VAL A 483 -12.10 -17.87 21.50
N VAL A 484 -13.08 -18.56 22.09
CA VAL A 484 -13.85 -19.63 21.46
C VAL A 484 -15.26 -19.14 21.20
N GLU A 485 -15.71 -19.22 19.96
CA GLU A 485 -16.99 -18.66 19.51
C GLU A 485 -17.71 -19.62 18.55
N ASP A 486 -19.02 -19.77 18.74
CA ASP A 486 -19.90 -20.37 17.73
C ASP A 486 -20.13 -19.35 16.62
N ARG A 487 -19.81 -19.70 15.37
CA ARG A 487 -20.04 -18.82 14.22
C ARG A 487 -20.77 -19.53 13.09
N VAL A 488 -21.75 -18.84 12.50
CA VAL A 488 -22.51 -19.30 11.35
C VAL A 488 -22.05 -18.53 10.12
N PHE A 489 -21.50 -19.25 9.15
CA PHE A 489 -21.01 -18.73 7.89
C PHE A 489 -22.09 -18.88 6.82
N VAL A 490 -22.37 -17.81 6.09
CA VAL A 490 -23.37 -17.82 5.02
C VAL A 490 -22.95 -16.91 3.87
N SER A 491 -23.28 -17.31 2.64
CA SER A 491 -23.07 -16.48 1.46
C SER A 491 -23.98 -15.26 1.49
N GLY A 492 -23.42 -14.08 1.25
CA GLY A 492 -24.15 -12.82 1.17
C GLY A 492 -25.19 -12.75 0.05
N ARG A 493 -25.17 -13.71 -0.90
CA ARG A 493 -26.14 -13.85 -1.99
C ARG A 493 -27.31 -14.77 -1.66
N GLU A 494 -27.19 -15.59 -0.61
CA GLU A 494 -28.13 -16.66 -0.27
C GLU A 494 -28.95 -16.33 0.99
N LEU A 495 -28.95 -15.07 1.41
CA LEU A 495 -29.62 -14.61 2.65
C LEU A 495 -31.14 -14.53 2.52
N SER A 496 -31.66 -14.27 1.33
CA SER A 496 -33.08 -13.95 1.11
C SER A 496 -34.03 -15.13 1.37
N GLY A 497 -33.50 -16.35 1.45
CA GLY A 497 -34.28 -17.55 1.78
C GLY A 497 -34.58 -17.73 3.28
N ASP A 498 -33.86 -17.02 4.17
CA ASP A 498 -34.04 -17.15 5.62
C ASP A 498 -34.30 -15.78 6.29
N GLY A 499 -35.55 -15.55 6.68
CA GLY A 499 -35.98 -14.31 7.34
C GLY A 499 -35.29 -14.05 8.69
N ARG A 500 -34.66 -15.06 9.31
CA ARG A 500 -33.85 -14.88 10.52
C ARG A 500 -32.51 -14.21 10.22
N LEU A 501 -31.94 -14.48 9.04
CA LEU A 501 -30.67 -13.91 8.58
C LEU A 501 -30.86 -12.56 7.89
N LEU A 502 -32.01 -12.35 7.23
CA LEU A 502 -32.35 -11.09 6.59
C LEU A 502 -33.82 -10.68 6.90
N PRO A 503 -34.08 -10.05 8.06
CA PRO A 503 -35.44 -9.64 8.45
C PRO A 503 -36.04 -8.55 7.56
N ASP A 504 -35.20 -7.65 7.03
CA ASP A 504 -35.60 -6.54 6.16
C ASP A 504 -34.64 -6.47 4.97
N PRO A 505 -35.13 -6.58 3.71
CA PRO A 505 -34.30 -6.51 2.51
C PRO A 505 -33.48 -5.22 2.39
N LEU A 506 -33.92 -4.14 3.04
CA LEU A 506 -33.26 -2.83 3.02
C LEU A 506 -32.33 -2.57 4.21
N ARG A 507 -32.06 -3.59 5.03
CA ARG A 507 -31.14 -3.53 6.15
C ARG A 507 -29.95 -4.45 5.94
N PRO A 508 -28.84 -4.23 6.67
CA PRO A 508 -27.77 -5.22 6.74
C PRO A 508 -28.28 -6.55 7.32
N PRO A 509 -27.59 -7.67 7.02
CA PRO A 509 -27.94 -8.96 7.58
C PRO A 509 -27.86 -8.97 9.10
N ALA A 510 -28.58 -9.90 9.72
CA ALA A 510 -28.55 -10.12 11.16
C ALA A 510 -27.11 -10.43 11.60
N THR A 511 -26.66 -9.76 12.66
CA THR A 511 -25.34 -9.98 13.26
C THR A 511 -25.35 -11.14 14.25
N ARG A 512 -26.53 -11.49 14.77
CA ARG A 512 -26.72 -12.51 15.80
C ARG A 512 -27.89 -13.43 15.49
N LEU A 513 -27.67 -14.71 15.71
CA LEU A 513 -28.69 -15.76 15.78
C LEU A 513 -28.79 -16.31 17.21
N PRO A 514 -29.99 -16.61 17.71
CA PRO A 514 -30.16 -17.28 18.99
C PRO A 514 -29.60 -18.71 18.94
N GLU A 515 -29.23 -19.26 20.09
CA GLU A 515 -28.61 -20.59 20.20
C GLU A 515 -29.46 -21.69 19.54
N GLU A 516 -30.78 -21.62 19.67
CA GLU A 516 -31.68 -22.58 19.03
C GLU A 516 -31.60 -22.53 17.48
N ALA A 517 -31.45 -21.35 16.90
CA ALA A 517 -31.24 -21.24 15.45
C ALA A 517 -29.87 -21.75 15.03
N VAL A 518 -28.82 -21.53 15.84
CA VAL A 518 -27.49 -22.10 15.60
C VAL A 518 -27.53 -23.61 15.68
N ARG A 519 -28.23 -24.19 16.67
CA ARG A 519 -28.42 -25.63 16.80
C ARG A 519 -29.08 -26.24 15.57
N GLN A 520 -30.13 -25.60 15.04
CA GLN A 520 -30.78 -26.06 13.81
C GLN A 520 -29.84 -26.05 12.60
N VAL A 521 -28.92 -25.08 12.52
CA VAL A 521 -27.88 -25.04 11.48
C VAL A 521 -26.87 -26.18 11.67
N VAL A 522 -26.49 -26.52 12.90
CA VAL A 522 -25.57 -27.65 13.17
C VAL A 522 -26.19 -28.99 12.81
N LEU A 523 -27.49 -29.18 13.11
CA LEU A 523 -28.23 -30.41 12.81
C LEU A 523 -28.48 -30.61 11.31
N ARG A 524 -28.32 -29.55 10.51
CA ARG A 524 -28.39 -29.59 9.05
C ARG A 524 -27.02 -29.23 8.48
N PRO A 525 -26.12 -30.21 8.25
CA PRO A 525 -25.09 -30.06 7.21
C PRO A 525 -25.82 -29.83 5.87
N ASP A 526 -25.24 -29.87 4.68
CA ASP A 526 -25.97 -29.58 3.41
C ASP A 526 -26.68 -28.22 3.24
N GLY A 527 -26.99 -27.47 4.30
CA GLY A 527 -27.59 -26.15 4.26
C GLY A 527 -26.65 -25.08 3.69
N THR A 528 -27.25 -23.96 3.27
CA THR A 528 -26.53 -22.77 2.79
C THR A 528 -25.70 -22.10 3.89
N ALA A 529 -26.25 -22.09 5.12
CA ALA A 529 -25.54 -21.65 6.31
C ALA A 529 -24.80 -22.82 6.95
N ARG A 530 -23.53 -22.60 7.32
CA ARG A 530 -22.67 -23.61 7.95
C ARG A 530 -22.16 -23.12 9.29
N HIS A 531 -22.33 -23.93 10.33
CA HIS A 531 -21.73 -23.66 11.63
C HIS A 531 -20.27 -24.07 11.64
N TYR A 532 -19.44 -23.22 12.22
CA TYR A 532 -18.07 -23.52 12.60
C TYR A 532 -17.87 -23.10 14.06
N LEU A 533 -17.22 -23.97 14.84
CA LEU A 533 -16.67 -23.61 16.12
C LEU A 533 -15.30 -22.98 15.88
N VAL A 534 -15.18 -21.69 16.19
CA VAL A 534 -14.01 -20.90 15.87
C VAL A 534 -13.22 -20.60 17.14
N SER A 535 -11.91 -20.85 17.11
CA SER A 535 -11.00 -20.50 18.20
C SER A 535 -9.89 -19.58 17.71
N HIS A 536 -9.74 -18.42 18.33
CA HIS A 536 -8.68 -17.44 18.04
C HIS A 536 -7.74 -17.31 19.22
N VAL A 537 -6.44 -17.26 18.97
CA VAL A 537 -5.45 -16.98 20.03
C VAL A 537 -4.64 -15.75 19.64
N PRO A 538 -4.90 -14.56 20.21
CA PRO A 538 -4.24 -13.34 19.77
C PRO A 538 -2.83 -13.19 20.37
N LEU A 539 -1.84 -13.82 19.77
CA LEU A 539 -0.45 -13.78 20.21
C LEU A 539 0.21 -12.42 19.92
N TRP A 540 1.32 -12.13 20.60
CA TRP A 540 2.16 -10.94 20.37
C TRP A 540 1.33 -9.64 20.38
N GLY A 541 0.52 -9.44 21.43
CA GLY A 541 -0.34 -8.26 21.57
C GLY A 541 -1.44 -8.12 20.49
N GLY A 542 -1.83 -9.22 19.85
CA GLY A 542 -2.81 -9.26 18.76
C GLY A 542 -2.21 -9.06 17.36
N GLU A 543 -0.87 -9.01 17.25
CA GLU A 543 -0.20 -8.95 15.97
C GLU A 543 -0.28 -10.26 15.19
N VAL A 544 -0.28 -11.40 15.86
CA VAL A 544 -0.38 -12.70 15.18
C VAL A 544 -1.55 -13.46 15.75
N VAL A 545 -2.54 -13.76 14.91
CA VAL A 545 -3.78 -14.41 15.37
C VAL A 545 -3.97 -15.72 14.60
N PRO A 546 -3.41 -16.84 15.07
CA PRO A 546 -3.85 -18.17 14.65
C PRO A 546 -5.34 -18.36 14.95
N SER A 547 -6.05 -18.89 13.96
CA SER A 547 -7.48 -19.14 13.99
C SER A 547 -7.76 -20.57 13.56
N HIS A 548 -8.48 -21.30 14.40
CA HIS A 548 -8.85 -22.69 14.19
C HIS A 548 -10.37 -22.78 13.98
N LEU A 549 -10.81 -23.22 12.80
CA LEU A 549 -12.22 -23.29 12.42
C LEU A 549 -12.63 -24.74 12.24
N LEU A 550 -13.41 -25.26 13.20
CA LEU A 550 -13.87 -26.64 13.24
C LEU A 550 -15.33 -26.74 12.77
N HIS A 551 -15.56 -27.59 11.78
CA HIS A 551 -16.88 -27.98 11.32
C HIS A 551 -17.13 -29.44 11.67
N VAL A 552 -18.32 -29.71 12.20
CA VAL A 552 -18.77 -31.04 12.61
C VAL A 552 -20.08 -31.33 11.88
N ALA A 553 -20.15 -32.50 11.26
CA ALA A 553 -21.38 -33.02 10.66
C ALA A 553 -21.52 -34.50 11.00
N VAL A 554 -22.75 -34.94 11.27
CA VAL A 554 -23.08 -36.35 11.47
C VAL A 554 -24.12 -36.70 10.41
N ALA A 555 -23.74 -37.60 9.49
CA ALA A 555 -24.59 -38.02 8.37
C ALA A 555 -24.23 -39.46 7.96
N ASP A 556 -25.20 -40.20 7.44
CA ASP A 556 -25.00 -41.55 6.87
C ASP A 556 -24.28 -42.55 7.78
N GLY A 557 -24.49 -42.46 9.10
CA GLY A 557 -23.82 -43.33 10.08
C GLY A 557 -22.32 -43.03 10.25
N ALA A 558 -21.86 -41.85 9.82
CA ALA A 558 -20.48 -41.39 9.99
C ALA A 558 -20.42 -39.99 10.63
N LEU A 559 -19.34 -39.74 11.37
CA LEU A 559 -18.96 -38.42 11.86
C LEU A 559 -17.93 -37.81 10.92
N HIS A 560 -18.25 -36.66 10.34
CA HIS A 560 -17.36 -35.87 9.52
C HIS A 560 -16.82 -34.67 10.32
N LEU A 561 -15.51 -34.56 10.36
CA LEU A 561 -14.79 -33.47 10.99
C LEU A 561 -13.93 -32.77 9.95
N ARG A 562 -14.05 -31.45 9.89
CA ARG A 562 -13.21 -30.61 9.03
C ARG A 562 -12.65 -29.48 9.86
N CYS A 563 -11.34 -29.29 9.76
CA CYS A 563 -10.63 -28.20 10.37
C CYS A 563 -9.97 -27.35 9.29
N GLU A 564 -10.18 -26.05 9.36
CA GLU A 564 -9.40 -25.09 8.59
C GLU A 564 -8.58 -24.18 9.52
N ARG A 565 -7.28 -24.08 9.22
CA ARG A 565 -6.31 -23.36 10.03
C ARG A 565 -5.93 -22.10 9.28
N TYR A 566 -6.23 -20.98 9.89
CA TYR A 566 -6.01 -19.65 9.34
C TYR A 566 -5.00 -18.90 10.18
N LEU A 567 -4.17 -18.09 9.52
CA LEU A 567 -3.14 -17.30 10.16
C LEU A 567 -3.19 -15.85 9.68
N LEU A 568 -3.52 -14.98 10.62
CA LEU A 568 -3.48 -13.54 10.45
C LEU A 568 -2.10 -13.04 10.90
N GLY A 569 -1.31 -12.56 9.97
CA GLY A 569 0.06 -12.10 10.22
C GLY A 569 0.13 -10.72 10.89
N PRO A 570 1.36 -10.27 11.24
CA PRO A 570 1.59 -8.98 11.90
C PRO A 570 1.05 -7.81 11.09
N VAL A 571 0.74 -6.73 11.81
CA VAL A 571 0.36 -5.47 11.18
C VAL A 571 1.57 -4.96 10.41
N ARG A 572 1.37 -4.28 9.27
CA ARG A 572 2.51 -3.79 8.47
C ARG A 572 3.46 -2.91 9.30
N ARG A 573 4.76 -3.04 9.03
CA ARG A 573 5.82 -2.37 9.80
C ARG A 573 5.70 -0.85 9.82
N ASP A 574 5.22 -0.26 8.73
CA ASP A 574 5.05 1.19 8.60
C ASP A 574 3.95 1.76 9.51
N LEU A 575 3.05 0.90 10.00
CA LEU A 575 1.98 1.29 10.91
C LEU A 575 2.41 1.28 12.39
N HIS A 576 3.62 0.79 12.69
CA HIS A 576 4.22 0.78 14.04
C HIS A 576 4.92 2.09 14.42
N ALA A 577 4.68 3.16 13.65
CA ALA A 577 5.38 4.42 13.81
C ALA A 577 5.30 5.00 15.23
N VAL A 578 4.20 4.74 15.94
CA VAL A 578 3.96 5.25 17.30
C VAL A 578 5.00 4.77 18.33
N ASP A 579 5.51 3.55 18.19
CA ASP A 579 6.50 2.97 19.11
C ASP A 579 7.93 3.37 18.75
N LEU A 580 8.15 3.82 17.51
CA LEU A 580 9.44 4.32 17.05
C LEU A 580 9.69 5.78 17.47
N LEU A 581 8.69 6.46 18.02
CA LEU A 581 8.83 7.85 18.45
C LEU A 581 9.53 7.90 19.82
N PRO A 582 10.57 8.74 19.99
CA PRO A 582 11.11 9.03 21.32
C PRO A 582 10.02 9.63 22.22
N PRO A 583 10.02 9.32 23.53
CA PRO A 583 9.11 9.97 24.48
C PRO A 583 9.20 11.49 24.33
N ALA A 584 8.07 12.19 24.54
CA ALA A 584 8.00 13.64 24.36
C ALA A 584 9.10 14.31 25.19
N SER A 585 10.03 14.99 24.52
CA SER A 585 11.09 15.71 25.24
C SER A 585 10.47 16.96 25.89
N LEU A 586 10.65 17.11 27.20
CA LEU A 586 10.23 18.33 27.94
C LEU A 586 10.90 19.61 27.41
N MET A 587 11.99 19.47 26.64
CA MET A 587 12.82 20.57 26.17
C MET A 587 12.72 20.78 24.65
N GLY A 588 11.63 21.36 24.12
CA GLY A 588 11.54 22.16 22.86
C GLY A 588 12.20 21.66 21.55
N ARG A 589 12.85 20.49 21.53
CA ARG A 589 13.75 19.96 20.50
C ARG A 589 12.96 19.31 19.37
N ASP A 590 11.72 18.90 19.63
CA ASP A 590 10.77 18.38 18.64
C ASP A 590 10.16 19.48 17.74
N ARG A 591 10.07 20.74 18.19
CA ARG A 591 9.46 21.84 17.39
C ARG A 591 10.23 22.15 16.12
N GLY A 592 11.56 22.06 16.15
CA GLY A 592 12.38 22.25 14.96
C GLY A 592 12.18 21.12 13.93
N ALA A 593 12.12 19.87 14.39
CA ALA A 593 11.84 18.73 13.53
C ALA A 593 10.47 18.85 12.86
N LEU A 594 9.42 19.21 13.62
CA LEU A 594 8.08 19.48 13.10
C LEU A 594 8.08 20.60 12.07
N LEU A 595 8.76 21.72 12.34
CA LEU A 595 8.84 22.85 11.40
C LEU A 595 9.54 22.47 10.08
N SER A 596 10.63 21.72 10.15
CA SER A 596 11.32 21.23 8.95
C SER A 596 10.47 20.22 8.15
N GLY A 597 9.68 19.40 8.83
CA GLY A 597 8.72 18.45 8.23
C GLY A 597 7.59 19.18 7.51
N ALA A 598 6.95 20.13 8.20
CA ALA A 598 5.88 20.95 7.68
C ALA A 598 6.31 21.77 6.47
N LEU A 599 7.46 22.45 6.52
CA LEU A 599 7.97 23.23 5.38
C LEU A 599 8.11 22.39 4.11
N ARG A 600 8.59 21.15 4.23
CA ARG A 600 8.72 20.23 3.09
C ARG A 600 7.39 19.75 2.54
N ARG A 601 6.38 19.57 3.38
CA ARG A 601 5.05 19.09 2.97
C ARG A 601 4.13 20.21 2.49
N THR A 602 4.32 21.44 2.97
CA THR A 602 3.42 22.56 2.73
C THR A 602 3.28 22.91 1.26
N GLY A 603 4.38 23.06 0.50
CA GLY A 603 4.31 23.37 -0.93
C GLY A 603 3.51 22.31 -1.71
N GLY A 604 3.84 21.03 -1.43
CA GLY A 604 3.13 19.84 -1.90
C GLY A 604 1.62 19.86 -1.66
N ALA A 605 1.26 20.15 -0.41
CA ALA A 605 -0.12 20.14 0.07
C ALA A 605 -0.92 21.32 -0.48
N LEU A 606 -0.34 22.53 -0.49
CA LEU A 606 -1.00 23.76 -0.97
C LEU A 606 -1.46 23.61 -2.42
N TRP A 607 -0.61 23.09 -3.30
CA TRP A 607 -0.96 22.92 -4.71
C TRP A 607 -2.01 21.83 -4.97
N ARG A 608 -2.04 20.78 -4.14
CA ARG A 608 -3.03 19.70 -4.26
C ARG A 608 -4.35 20.03 -3.55
N ALA A 609 -4.38 21.06 -2.70
CA ALA A 609 -5.52 21.42 -1.88
C ALA A 609 -6.83 21.65 -2.67
N PRO A 610 -6.87 22.43 -3.77
CA PRO A 610 -8.11 22.63 -4.52
C PRO A 610 -8.63 21.32 -5.14
N TRP A 611 -7.75 20.48 -5.69
CA TRP A 611 -8.15 19.15 -6.20
C TRP A 611 -8.60 18.20 -5.10
N SER A 612 -8.00 18.27 -3.91
CA SER A 612 -8.39 17.44 -2.77
C SER A 612 -9.78 17.85 -2.26
N CYS A 613 -10.03 19.14 -2.13
CA CYS A 613 -11.35 19.68 -1.79
C CYS A 613 -12.39 19.36 -2.87
N LEU A 614 -12.04 19.47 -4.15
CA LEU A 614 -12.92 19.10 -5.26
C LEU A 614 -13.23 17.60 -5.25
N ALA A 615 -12.24 16.74 -5.01
CA ALA A 615 -12.43 15.30 -4.92
C ALA A 615 -13.34 14.93 -3.74
N ASP A 616 -13.14 15.57 -2.58
CA ASP A 616 -14.02 15.40 -1.41
C ASP A 616 -15.46 15.86 -1.70
N ALA A 617 -15.63 17.03 -2.34
CA ALA A 617 -16.93 17.57 -2.71
C ALA A 617 -17.64 16.69 -3.76
N LEU A 618 -16.90 16.19 -4.76
CA LEU A 618 -17.43 15.24 -5.75
C LEU A 618 -17.82 13.91 -5.11
N ALA A 619 -17.02 13.41 -4.15
CA ALA A 619 -17.35 12.19 -3.42
C ALA A 619 -18.64 12.38 -2.60
N GLU A 620 -18.80 13.53 -1.94
CA GLU A 620 -20.00 13.88 -1.18
C GLU A 620 -21.23 14.05 -2.09
N TYR A 621 -21.07 14.69 -3.25
CA TYR A 621 -22.11 14.85 -4.26
C TYR A 621 -22.55 13.51 -4.89
N ARG A 622 -21.61 12.59 -5.13
CA ARG A 622 -21.89 11.27 -5.72
C ARG A 622 -22.45 10.28 -4.71
N ARG A 623 -22.19 10.47 -3.41
CA ARG A 623 -22.64 9.60 -2.32
C ARG A 623 -24.14 9.29 -2.34
N PRO A 624 -25.07 10.27 -2.38
CA PRO A 624 -26.50 9.97 -2.40
C PRO A 624 -26.93 9.19 -3.65
N ARG A 625 -26.32 9.46 -4.81
CA ARG A 625 -26.59 8.71 -6.04
C ARG A 625 -26.14 7.26 -5.91
N ARG A 626 -24.95 7.01 -5.37
CA ARG A 626 -24.43 5.67 -5.09
C ARG A 626 -25.32 4.91 -4.12
N LEU A 627 -25.70 5.53 -2.99
CA LEU A 627 -26.57 4.91 -2.00
C LEU A 627 -27.96 4.58 -2.55
N ARG A 628 -28.53 5.46 -3.39
CA ARG A 628 -29.81 5.20 -4.08
C ARG A 628 -29.70 4.04 -5.06
N ALA A 629 -28.59 3.95 -5.80
CA ALA A 629 -28.34 2.84 -6.72
C ALA A 629 -28.17 1.51 -5.97
N GLU A 630 -27.41 1.49 -4.87
CA GLU A 630 -27.27 0.31 -4.00
C GLU A 630 -28.62 -0.12 -3.38
N THR A 631 -29.40 0.85 -2.89
CA THR A 631 -30.74 0.57 -2.34
C THR A 631 -31.70 0.06 -3.42
N ARG A 632 -31.64 0.60 -4.65
CA ARG A 632 -32.43 0.13 -5.77
C ARG A 632 -32.06 -1.30 -6.16
N ALA A 633 -30.77 -1.58 -6.31
CA ALA A 633 -30.28 -2.92 -6.60
C ALA A 633 -30.71 -3.93 -5.53
N ALA A 634 -30.64 -3.55 -4.24
CA ALA A 634 -31.07 -4.40 -3.14
C ALA A 634 -32.59 -4.68 -3.11
N ARG A 635 -33.41 -3.81 -3.73
CA ARG A 635 -34.87 -4.02 -3.90
C ARG A 635 -35.20 -4.88 -5.12
N GLU A 636 -34.46 -4.68 -6.21
CA GLU A 636 -34.72 -5.33 -7.50
C GLU A 636 -34.14 -6.75 -7.55
N ASP A 637 -32.99 -7.00 -6.91
CA ASP A 637 -32.30 -8.29 -6.91
C ASP A 637 -32.36 -8.96 -5.52
N PRO A 638 -33.17 -10.02 -5.36
CA PRO A 638 -33.17 -10.84 -4.14
C PRO A 638 -31.81 -11.49 -3.86
N ALA A 639 -30.97 -11.75 -4.86
CA ALA A 639 -29.63 -12.32 -4.70
C ALA A 639 -28.54 -11.23 -4.57
N PHE A 640 -28.93 -9.98 -4.27
CA PHE A 640 -27.99 -8.88 -4.05
C PHE A 640 -27.00 -9.24 -2.94
N ASP A 641 -25.72 -9.22 -3.29
CA ASP A 641 -24.64 -9.63 -2.40
C ASP A 641 -24.42 -8.63 -1.26
N ARG A 642 -24.83 -9.02 -0.06
CA ARG A 642 -24.63 -8.30 1.21
C ARG A 642 -23.47 -8.85 2.03
N GLY A 643 -22.63 -9.69 1.43
CA GLY A 643 -21.50 -10.31 2.11
C GLY A 643 -20.40 -9.31 2.45
N ALA A 644 -19.63 -9.60 3.48
CA ALA A 644 -18.47 -8.80 3.86
C ALA A 644 -17.38 -8.92 2.79
N ARG A 645 -16.88 -7.76 2.32
CA ARG A 645 -15.88 -7.64 1.25
C ARG A 645 -14.53 -7.10 1.70
N PHE A 646 -14.46 -6.62 2.94
CA PHE A 646 -13.32 -5.87 3.45
C PHE A 646 -13.14 -6.13 4.94
N SER A 647 -12.02 -6.75 5.31
CA SER A 647 -11.55 -6.80 6.69
C SER A 647 -10.45 -5.77 6.90
N VAL A 648 -10.62 -4.93 7.91
CA VAL A 648 -9.62 -3.91 8.30
C VAL A 648 -8.32 -4.59 8.69
N ARG A 649 -8.40 -5.71 9.41
CA ARG A 649 -7.24 -6.41 9.94
C ARG A 649 -6.43 -7.15 8.88
N GLU A 650 -7.09 -7.76 7.89
CA GLU A 650 -6.41 -8.33 6.73
C GLU A 650 -5.79 -7.26 5.84
N TYR A 651 -6.47 -6.13 5.63
CA TYR A 651 -5.93 -5.03 4.85
C TYR A 651 -4.67 -4.41 5.48
N ALA A 652 -4.61 -4.42 6.81
CA ALA A 652 -3.45 -3.94 7.56
C ALA A 652 -2.35 -4.99 7.75
N GLN A 653 -2.55 -6.24 7.34
CA GLN A 653 -1.56 -7.30 7.45
C GLN A 653 -0.35 -7.02 6.55
N GLY A 654 0.85 -7.22 7.11
CA GLY A 654 2.11 -7.13 6.38
C GLY A 654 2.50 -8.46 5.69
N PRO A 655 3.31 -8.39 4.62
CA PRO A 655 3.83 -9.59 3.96
C PRO A 655 4.94 -10.30 4.78
N GLU A 656 5.52 -9.61 5.76
CA GLU A 656 6.71 -10.04 6.49
C GLU A 656 6.42 -10.22 7.99
N TYR A 657 6.99 -11.27 8.57
CA TYR A 657 7.07 -11.43 10.02
C TYR A 657 8.29 -10.67 10.58
N PHE A 658 8.16 -10.10 11.77
CA PHE A 658 9.24 -9.33 12.41
C PHE A 658 10.23 -10.22 13.17
N HIS A 659 9.75 -11.35 13.69
CA HIS A 659 10.58 -12.34 14.37
C HIS A 659 10.32 -13.74 13.84
N HIS A 660 11.37 -14.58 13.86
CA HIS A 660 11.25 -15.99 13.51
C HIS A 660 10.26 -16.75 14.41
N PHE A 661 10.17 -16.38 15.68
CA PHE A 661 9.27 -17.02 16.64
C PHE A 661 7.79 -16.73 16.38
N GLN A 662 7.44 -15.60 15.76
CA GLN A 662 6.04 -15.27 15.47
C GLN A 662 5.28 -16.38 14.69
N PRO A 663 5.75 -16.83 13.51
CA PRO A 663 5.10 -17.92 12.80
C PRO A 663 5.26 -19.28 13.49
N VAL A 664 6.33 -19.50 14.26
CA VAL A 664 6.56 -20.76 14.99
C VAL A 664 5.56 -20.90 16.15
N ASP A 665 5.43 -19.87 16.98
CA ASP A 665 4.48 -19.83 18.11
C ASP A 665 3.04 -19.98 17.61
N ALA A 666 2.71 -19.33 16.48
CA ALA A 666 1.39 -19.45 15.88
C ALA A 666 1.08 -20.89 15.43
N ARG A 667 2.05 -21.57 14.79
CA ARG A 667 1.90 -22.98 14.38
C ARG A 667 1.80 -23.92 15.58
N HIS A 668 2.66 -23.75 16.58
CA HIS A 668 2.59 -24.54 17.82
C HIS A 668 1.24 -24.38 18.53
N THR A 669 0.70 -23.16 18.53
CA THR A 669 -0.63 -22.89 19.10
C THR A 669 -1.72 -23.63 18.31
N LEU A 670 -1.67 -23.58 16.98
CA LEU A 670 -2.61 -24.35 16.15
C LEU A 670 -2.46 -25.86 16.39
N ASP A 671 -1.24 -26.38 16.53
CA ASP A 671 -0.98 -27.81 16.76
C ASP A 671 -1.50 -28.26 18.13
N ALA A 672 -1.40 -27.39 19.14
CA ALA A 672 -1.99 -27.62 20.45
C ALA A 672 -3.52 -27.65 20.36
N LEU A 673 -4.15 -26.70 19.66
CA LEU A 673 -5.60 -26.67 19.47
C LEU A 673 -6.11 -27.93 18.76
N ASP A 674 -5.40 -28.42 17.74
CA ASP A 674 -5.73 -29.68 17.06
C ASP A 674 -5.68 -30.87 18.02
N ARG A 675 -4.63 -30.97 18.85
CA ARG A 675 -4.49 -32.04 19.85
C ARG A 675 -5.66 -32.02 20.85
N HIS A 676 -6.03 -30.85 21.36
CA HIS A 676 -7.14 -30.72 22.30
C HIS A 676 -8.50 -31.03 21.65
N ALA A 677 -8.71 -30.61 20.40
CA ALA A 677 -9.94 -30.89 19.66
C ALA A 677 -10.09 -32.39 19.34
N LEU A 678 -9.04 -33.02 18.79
CA LEU A 678 -9.04 -34.45 18.47
C LEU A 678 -9.18 -35.32 19.72
N ALA A 679 -8.54 -34.94 20.83
CA ALA A 679 -8.71 -35.63 22.12
C ALA A 679 -10.15 -35.52 22.63
N ALA A 680 -10.78 -34.33 22.56
CA ALA A 680 -12.18 -34.16 22.95
C ALA A 680 -13.15 -35.03 22.13
N VAL A 681 -12.93 -35.14 20.83
CA VAL A 681 -13.73 -36.01 19.97
C VAL A 681 -13.52 -37.47 20.35
N ARG A 682 -12.27 -37.91 20.54
CA ARG A 682 -11.98 -39.28 20.95
C ARG A 682 -12.70 -39.64 22.25
N ASP A 683 -12.51 -38.82 23.28
CA ASP A 683 -13.10 -39.07 24.60
C ASP A 683 -14.64 -39.09 24.50
N PHE A 684 -15.22 -38.23 23.65
CA PHE A 684 -16.65 -38.27 23.36
C PHE A 684 -17.10 -39.58 22.69
N LEU A 685 -16.38 -40.03 21.65
CA LEU A 685 -16.72 -41.26 20.92
C LEU A 685 -16.58 -42.50 21.81
N ASP A 686 -15.53 -42.57 22.62
CA ASP A 686 -15.31 -43.66 23.58
C ASP A 686 -16.45 -43.72 24.63
N GLU A 687 -16.87 -42.57 25.18
CA GLU A 687 -18.01 -42.47 26.11
C GLU A 687 -19.35 -42.94 25.50
N HIS A 688 -19.50 -42.88 24.16
CA HIS A 688 -20.71 -43.30 23.44
C HIS A 688 -20.61 -44.71 22.86
N GLY A 689 -19.53 -45.46 23.15
CA GLY A 689 -19.35 -46.84 22.73
C GLY A 689 -19.00 -47.03 21.25
N VAL A 690 -18.41 -46.03 20.60
CA VAL A 690 -17.94 -46.10 19.21
C VAL A 690 -16.51 -46.66 19.16
N ASP A 691 -16.20 -47.48 18.15
CA ASP A 691 -14.82 -47.92 17.92
C ASP A 691 -13.93 -46.75 17.43
N THR A 692 -12.92 -46.41 18.21
CA THR A 692 -11.97 -45.33 17.95
C THR A 692 -10.61 -45.81 17.43
N ALA A 693 -10.44 -47.09 17.07
CA ALA A 693 -9.17 -47.61 16.54
C ALA A 693 -8.72 -46.85 15.27
N ASP A 694 -9.59 -46.76 14.27
CA ASP A 694 -9.34 -46.04 13.03
C ASP A 694 -9.14 -44.55 13.27
N PHE A 695 -9.96 -43.96 14.14
CA PHE A 695 -9.84 -42.55 14.54
C PHE A 695 -8.45 -42.26 15.13
N ARG A 696 -7.95 -43.12 16.02
CA ARG A 696 -6.64 -42.95 16.65
C ARG A 696 -5.52 -42.99 15.61
N ALA A 697 -5.53 -43.96 14.70
CA ALA A 697 -4.53 -44.06 13.63
C ALA A 697 -4.53 -42.83 12.71
N GLN A 698 -5.71 -42.35 12.30
CA GLN A 698 -5.83 -41.15 11.47
C GLN A 698 -5.41 -39.89 12.24
N SER A 699 -5.81 -39.73 13.50
CA SER A 699 -5.45 -38.59 14.35
C SER A 699 -3.93 -38.48 14.55
N GLN A 700 -3.24 -39.60 14.78
CA GLN A 700 -1.78 -39.64 14.91
C GLN A 700 -1.09 -39.23 13.61
N THR A 701 -1.65 -39.63 12.46
CA THR A 701 -1.13 -39.23 11.14
C THR A 701 -1.29 -37.73 10.90
N ILE A 702 -2.46 -37.16 11.23
CA ILE A 702 -2.73 -35.72 11.12
C ILE A 702 -1.76 -34.92 12.02
N LEU A 703 -1.58 -35.35 13.27
CA LEU A 703 -0.72 -34.66 14.23
C LEU A 703 0.77 -34.71 13.86
N ASN A 704 1.23 -35.80 13.23
CA ASN A 704 2.63 -35.95 12.83
C ASN A 704 2.97 -35.26 11.50
N HIS A 705 2.04 -35.25 10.54
CA HIS A 705 2.31 -34.80 9.17
C HIS A 705 1.53 -33.54 8.76
N GLY A 706 0.61 -33.04 9.59
CA GLY A 706 -0.15 -31.80 9.37
C GLY A 706 -1.21 -31.84 8.27
N VAL A 707 -1.14 -32.81 7.34
CA VAL A 707 -2.10 -33.00 6.24
C VAL A 707 -2.21 -34.49 5.91
N LEU A 708 -3.43 -35.01 5.84
CA LEU A 708 -3.72 -36.25 5.11
C LEU A 708 -3.84 -35.88 3.62
N GLN A 709 -2.91 -36.33 2.78
CA GLN A 709 -3.02 -36.19 1.32
C GLN A 709 -4.12 -37.11 0.79
N THR A 710 -5.39 -36.74 1.01
CA THR A 710 -6.54 -37.43 0.44
C THR A 710 -6.79 -36.87 -0.97
N GLY A 711 -5.91 -37.21 -1.91
CA GLY A 711 -6.02 -36.77 -3.31
C GLY A 711 -4.68 -36.53 -3.99
N GLY A 712 -4.00 -37.62 -4.37
CA GLY A 712 -3.03 -37.70 -5.48
C GLY A 712 -1.90 -36.66 -5.50
N VAL A 713 -0.82 -36.90 -4.76
CA VAL A 713 0.47 -37.42 -5.26
C VAL A 713 1.22 -37.85 -4.01
N SER A 714 1.14 -39.15 -3.71
CA SER A 714 2.01 -39.73 -2.69
C SER A 714 3.43 -39.71 -3.26
N VAL A 715 4.29 -38.83 -2.75
CA VAL A 715 5.74 -39.02 -2.90
C VAL A 715 6.12 -40.12 -1.90
N VAL A 716 5.70 -41.35 -2.20
CA VAL A 716 6.27 -42.53 -1.54
C VAL A 716 7.68 -42.65 -2.08
N GLY A 717 8.65 -42.18 -1.31
CA GLY A 717 10.02 -42.64 -1.49
C GLY A 717 10.06 -44.14 -1.18
N ASN A 718 10.61 -44.93 -2.10
CA ASN A 718 11.12 -46.30 -1.95
C ASN A 718 10.67 -47.06 -0.68
N GLN A 719 9.41 -47.49 -0.63
CA GLN A 719 8.93 -48.42 0.40
C GLN A 719 8.86 -49.83 -0.17
N ALA A 720 9.35 -50.80 0.61
CA ALA A 720 9.23 -52.23 0.36
C ALA A 720 8.58 -52.84 1.60
N VAL A 721 7.41 -53.48 1.45
CA VAL A 721 6.67 -54.09 2.57
C VAL A 721 6.46 -55.57 2.28
N GLY A 722 6.95 -56.42 3.18
CA GLY A 722 6.97 -57.88 3.06
C GLY A 722 8.32 -58.46 3.51
N THR A 723 8.33 -59.67 4.07
CA THR A 723 9.57 -60.36 4.46
C THR A 723 10.42 -60.64 3.22
N GLY A 724 11.52 -59.89 3.07
CA GLY A 724 12.46 -60.01 1.94
C GLY A 724 12.41 -58.88 0.90
N ALA A 725 11.56 -57.87 1.08
CA ALA A 725 11.46 -56.76 0.14
C ALA A 725 12.61 -55.75 0.33
N GLN A 726 13.31 -55.37 -0.76
CA GLN A 726 14.36 -54.35 -0.75
C GLN A 726 14.02 -53.25 -1.76
N ALA A 727 14.10 -51.98 -1.35
CA ALA A 727 13.96 -50.83 -2.24
C ALA A 727 15.33 -50.13 -2.44
N ARG A 728 15.76 -49.97 -3.69
CA ARG A 728 17.03 -49.33 -4.06
C ARG A 728 16.78 -47.93 -4.62
N ALA A 729 17.41 -46.92 -4.04
CA ALA A 729 17.43 -45.56 -4.59
C ALA A 729 18.62 -45.41 -5.54
N THR A 730 18.34 -45.22 -6.84
CA THR A 730 19.36 -44.82 -7.80
C THR A 730 19.51 -43.31 -7.79
N THR A 731 20.44 -42.81 -6.99
CA THR A 731 20.90 -41.43 -7.10
C THR A 731 21.76 -41.33 -8.36
N ALA A 732 21.18 -40.79 -9.44
CA ALA A 732 21.94 -40.46 -10.64
C ALA A 732 22.91 -39.31 -10.31
N THR A 733 24.14 -39.66 -9.94
CA THR A 733 25.24 -38.70 -9.78
C THR A 733 25.81 -38.45 -11.17
N ALA A 734 25.50 -37.30 -11.77
CA ALA A 734 26.10 -36.90 -13.04
C ALA A 734 27.57 -36.52 -12.81
N SER A 735 28.46 -37.48 -13.04
CA SER A 735 29.90 -37.27 -13.10
C SER A 735 30.25 -36.61 -14.43
N ALA A 736 30.65 -35.34 -14.38
CA ALA A 736 31.30 -34.66 -15.50
C ALA A 736 32.77 -35.07 -15.52
N ASP A 737 33.12 -36.02 -16.39
CA ASP A 737 34.52 -36.24 -16.78
C ASP A 737 34.63 -36.30 -18.30
N GLY A 738 35.58 -35.52 -18.81
CA GLY A 738 35.76 -35.21 -20.21
C GLY A 738 36.31 -36.37 -21.03
N ALA A 739 35.74 -36.56 -22.22
CA ALA A 739 36.35 -37.32 -23.29
C ALA A 739 36.38 -36.46 -24.57
N ARG A 740 37.61 -36.16 -24.99
CA ARG A 740 38.00 -35.55 -26.26
C ARG A 740 37.46 -36.38 -27.45
N PRO A 741 37.05 -35.77 -28.57
CA PRO A 741 36.67 -36.52 -29.77
C PRO A 741 37.92 -36.94 -30.55
N PRO A 742 37.97 -38.16 -31.12
CA PRO A 742 38.84 -38.47 -32.25
C PRO A 742 38.03 -38.45 -33.54
N GLY A 743 38.62 -37.93 -34.63
CA GLY A 743 38.16 -38.25 -35.97
C GLY A 743 38.17 -37.07 -36.94
N GLY A 744 39.27 -36.91 -37.67
CA GLY A 744 39.36 -36.01 -38.81
C GLY A 744 40.72 -36.08 -39.50
N SER A 745 40.93 -37.11 -40.33
CA SER A 745 41.97 -37.11 -41.37
C SER A 745 41.34 -37.38 -42.72
N ALA A 746 41.42 -36.33 -43.55
CA ALA A 746 41.33 -36.19 -45.00
C ALA A 746 41.12 -37.42 -45.93
N GLY A 747 40.36 -37.21 -47.00
CA GLY A 747 40.44 -38.03 -48.21
C GLY A 747 39.38 -37.75 -49.27
N ARG A 748 39.66 -36.77 -50.15
CA ARG A 748 39.04 -36.44 -51.45
C ARG A 748 37.67 -35.75 -51.49
#